data_AF-A0A2I7N6P8-F1
#
_entry.id   AF-A0A2I7N6P8-F1
#
_cell.length_a   1.000
_cell.length_b   1.000
_cell.length_c   1.000
_cell.angle_alpha   90.00
_cell.angle_beta   90.00
_cell.angle_gamma   90.00
#
_symmetry.space_group_name_H-M   'P 1'
#
loop_
_entity.id
_entity.type
_entity.pdbx_description
1 polymer ?
#
loop_
_entity_poly.entity_id
_entity_poly.type
_entity_poly.pdbx_seq_one_letter_code
_entity_poly.pdbx_strand_id
1 'polypeptide(L)'
;MFTTFLNSVKTFLPLNQIVEDELLRYAYSTDASLYRMVPKLVLIIRSESEAINVIKTADQYDIKLTFRAAGTSLSGQAVTDQVLVMLANDSWQRYSISDNGKEIKLEPGIIGADANKYLKAYKKQIGPDPGSINAAKIGGIIANNSSGMCCGTAKNSYATLKSMRAVLSDGSVFDSSDENLLEKFKIDHQPLLAEIESIRQKIINDNEVSAFIRKKFSIKNTSGYSLNAFLDFEDPVKILERLMIGSEGTLGFVSNVTLSTIENYTHKALNLIYGRLEDLVKLTVAISGLEVSSVELLDYFSLQSVAGDVEIQKFLIELPDENYAAIMVAVDAETQAHLEQKITLINQFINTSRVYHQLGFSSDQGTMATLWKARGGVLPTIAGKRPLGSTVIIEDVAVSIELLPELIHEMRSLFERYDFKNAAIFGHVLSGNIHFVITPNFNNENELRGYDAFMHEFTGLVANKFNGSLKAEHGSGRNISPFAIVEWGQECWDLMWEIKHLLDPKGIFNPDVKLTRDHTLHMQHLKSFAAVHDEINACMECGFCEPVCPSRKLSLTPRQRNSVARKISTLSGLEKSAWQEKYEYYGIDTCATTGMCKTMCPVGINTGAFILEQKPENNHPVNHSQEIRMAKMQVKLGNLAASVIGSVNLQKISSFAHSKIKSIPIYLDTMPKAQPLKFNTTDNSKTEILLVPACPNRVFASTVKLPKYPSKLILEKLGFSVKYLPNSEDLCCGQMYHSKCNHVEQEKMVTNLQSSLSEAQAIAIIDNSSCSGFAKDAGINLIDINKFLVENLDRNQIRKKYGKIALHIDCSSAKHSYNTGYLEILQLCSEEVIIPEGIKCCGFAGDKGFKVPELNASSLSHLSQQVADCELGVTFNRSCQIGLSHHGKIQYISFVELLLNCLE
;
A
#
# COMPACT_ATOMS: atom_id res chain seq x y z
N MET A 1 -6.46 -26.00 -26.99
CA MET A 1 -5.60 -26.01 -25.79
C MET A 1 -6.13 -25.04 -24.72
N PHE A 2 -6.05 -23.71 -24.93
CA PHE A 2 -6.55 -22.72 -23.95
C PHE A 2 -8.04 -22.87 -23.56
N THR A 3 -8.94 -23.11 -24.52
CA THR A 3 -10.37 -23.35 -24.22
C THR A 3 -10.57 -24.57 -23.32
N THR A 4 -9.78 -25.64 -23.52
CA THR A 4 -9.82 -26.85 -22.71
C THR A 4 -9.29 -26.61 -21.31
N PHE A 5 -8.21 -25.83 -21.17
CA PHE A 5 -7.70 -25.34 -19.89
C PHE A 5 -8.79 -24.57 -19.13
N LEU A 6 -9.41 -23.57 -19.78
CA LEU A 6 -10.46 -22.76 -19.16
C LEU A 6 -11.65 -23.61 -18.70
N ASN A 7 -12.12 -24.54 -19.54
CA ASN A 7 -13.21 -25.45 -19.17
C ASN A 7 -12.83 -26.34 -17.98
N SER A 8 -11.57 -26.80 -17.91
CA SER A 8 -11.07 -27.60 -16.78
C SER A 8 -11.02 -26.76 -15.51
N VAL A 9 -10.50 -25.53 -15.58
CA VAL A 9 -10.46 -24.61 -14.44
C VAL A 9 -11.86 -24.30 -13.90
N LYS A 10 -12.86 -24.12 -14.77
CA LYS A 10 -14.26 -23.89 -14.39
C LYS A 10 -14.89 -25.06 -13.60
N THR A 11 -14.28 -26.25 -13.58
CA THR A 11 -14.78 -27.39 -12.80
C THR A 11 -14.44 -27.31 -11.32
N PHE A 12 -13.38 -26.58 -10.95
CA PHE A 12 -12.89 -26.51 -9.57
C PHE A 12 -12.72 -25.09 -9.03
N LEU A 13 -12.63 -24.06 -9.89
CA LEU A 13 -12.70 -22.66 -9.48
C LEU A 13 -14.11 -22.08 -9.69
N PRO A 14 -14.70 -21.46 -8.66
CA PRO A 14 -15.87 -20.61 -8.77
C PRO A 14 -15.75 -19.53 -9.85
N LEU A 15 -16.86 -19.20 -10.52
CA LEU A 15 -16.86 -18.21 -11.61
C LEU A 15 -16.41 -16.80 -11.18
N ASN A 16 -16.66 -16.41 -9.93
CA ASN A 16 -16.20 -15.12 -9.40
C ASN A 16 -14.68 -15.07 -9.12
N GLN A 17 -13.97 -16.19 -9.24
CA GLN A 17 -12.50 -16.27 -9.20
C GLN A 17 -11.87 -16.30 -10.60
N ILE A 18 -12.69 -16.23 -11.67
CA ILE A 18 -12.25 -16.31 -13.06
C ILE A 18 -12.66 -15.02 -13.77
N VAL A 19 -11.69 -14.22 -14.20
CA VAL A 19 -11.93 -12.94 -14.88
C VAL A 19 -11.65 -13.07 -16.38
N GLU A 20 -12.73 -13.09 -17.15
CA GLU A 20 -12.71 -13.12 -18.63
C GLU A 20 -13.04 -11.74 -19.24
N ASP A 21 -13.72 -10.87 -18.49
CA ASP A 21 -14.12 -9.54 -18.96
C ASP A 21 -12.92 -8.69 -19.37
N GLU A 22 -12.98 -8.09 -20.55
CA GLU A 22 -11.87 -7.36 -21.15
C GLU A 22 -11.43 -6.14 -20.33
N LEU A 23 -12.38 -5.35 -19.82
CA LEU A 23 -12.08 -4.16 -19.03
C LEU A 23 -11.40 -4.57 -17.72
N LEU A 24 -11.91 -5.62 -17.07
CA LEU A 24 -11.31 -6.14 -15.83
C LEU A 24 -9.93 -6.77 -16.10
N ARG A 25 -9.74 -7.54 -17.17
CA ARG A 25 -8.41 -8.07 -17.55
C ARG A 25 -7.41 -6.93 -17.82
N TYR A 26 -7.84 -5.87 -18.50
CA TYR A 26 -7.03 -4.67 -18.70
C TYR A 26 -6.69 -3.98 -17.38
N ALA A 27 -7.60 -3.91 -16.42
CA ALA A 27 -7.31 -3.36 -15.10
C ALA A 27 -6.16 -4.12 -14.39
N TYR A 28 -5.99 -5.42 -14.66
CA TYR A 28 -4.89 -6.23 -14.14
C TYR A 28 -3.65 -6.26 -15.06
N SER A 29 -3.64 -5.56 -16.19
CA SER A 29 -2.55 -5.65 -17.17
C SER A 29 -1.24 -4.94 -16.77
N THR A 30 -1.20 -4.33 -15.59
CA THR A 30 -0.14 -3.41 -15.15
C THR A 30 0.41 -3.76 -13.77
N ASP A 31 1.70 -3.50 -13.57
CA ASP A 31 2.37 -3.37 -12.28
C ASP A 31 3.01 -1.97 -12.17
N ALA A 32 3.99 -1.75 -11.28
CA ALA A 32 4.64 -0.45 -11.12
C ALA A 32 5.70 -0.13 -12.20
N SER A 33 5.98 -1.06 -13.13
CA SER A 33 7.04 -0.93 -14.15
C SER A 33 6.63 -0.11 -15.37
N LEU A 34 7.50 -0.06 -16.37
CA LEU A 34 7.22 0.46 -17.71
C LEU A 34 6.36 -0.46 -18.61
N TYR A 35 6.00 -1.68 -18.19
CA TYR A 35 5.36 -2.68 -19.05
C TYR A 35 3.84 -2.81 -18.88
N ARG A 36 3.14 -3.11 -19.97
CA ARG A 36 1.72 -3.49 -19.97
C ARG A 36 1.48 -4.68 -20.87
N MET A 37 0.95 -5.75 -20.28
CA MET A 37 0.52 -6.95 -21.01
C MET A 37 -0.87 -7.34 -20.53
N VAL A 38 -1.84 -7.41 -21.46
CA VAL A 38 -3.23 -7.72 -21.12
C VAL A 38 -3.40 -9.23 -21.06
N PRO A 39 -3.63 -9.83 -19.87
CA PRO A 39 -3.75 -11.28 -19.76
C PRO A 39 -4.98 -11.79 -20.52
N LYS A 40 -4.88 -12.99 -21.09
CA LYS A 40 -6.03 -13.73 -21.64
C LYS A 40 -7.02 -14.16 -20.55
N LEU A 41 -6.53 -14.41 -19.33
CA LEU A 41 -7.33 -14.82 -18.18
C LEU A 41 -6.70 -14.33 -16.87
N VAL A 42 -7.51 -13.91 -15.91
CA VAL A 42 -7.05 -13.74 -14.52
C VAL A 42 -7.75 -14.77 -13.62
N LEU A 43 -6.97 -15.50 -12.84
CA LEU A 43 -7.44 -16.46 -11.85
C LEU A 43 -7.11 -15.93 -10.45
N ILE A 44 -8.11 -15.82 -9.58
CA ILE A 44 -7.96 -15.32 -8.22
C ILE A 44 -8.02 -16.50 -7.25
N ILE A 45 -6.88 -16.96 -6.75
CA ILE A 45 -6.78 -18.15 -5.87
C ILE A 45 -6.85 -17.77 -4.39
N ARG A 46 -7.54 -18.60 -3.60
CA ARG A 46 -7.80 -18.43 -2.17
C ARG A 46 -7.07 -19.44 -1.30
N SER A 47 -6.57 -20.54 -1.88
CA SER A 47 -5.90 -21.61 -1.14
C SER A 47 -4.77 -22.27 -1.94
N GLU A 48 -3.89 -22.98 -1.24
CA GLU A 48 -2.81 -23.78 -1.86
C GLU A 48 -3.38 -24.90 -2.74
N SER A 49 -4.49 -25.52 -2.34
CA SER A 49 -5.15 -26.56 -3.14
C SER A 49 -5.62 -26.02 -4.49
N GLU A 50 -6.17 -24.80 -4.53
CA GLU A 50 -6.52 -24.13 -5.78
C GLU A 50 -5.27 -23.83 -6.63
N ALA A 51 -4.18 -23.36 -6.01
CA ALA A 51 -2.92 -23.12 -6.70
C ALA A 51 -2.37 -24.40 -7.35
N ILE A 52 -2.34 -25.52 -6.61
CA ILE A 52 -1.91 -26.84 -7.10
C ILE A 52 -2.76 -27.27 -8.30
N ASN A 53 -4.09 -27.15 -8.21
CA ASN A 53 -4.98 -27.54 -9.30
C ASN A 53 -4.79 -26.68 -10.55
N VAL A 54 -4.62 -25.36 -10.40
CA VAL A 54 -4.29 -24.46 -11.51
C VAL A 54 -2.96 -24.83 -12.16
N ILE A 55 -1.92 -25.07 -11.36
CA ILE A 55 -0.57 -25.46 -11.83
C ILE A 55 -0.62 -26.77 -12.61
N LYS A 56 -1.23 -27.82 -12.04
CA LYS A 56 -1.36 -29.13 -12.72
C LYS A 56 -2.14 -29.04 -14.03
N THR A 57 -3.21 -28.25 -14.03
CA THR A 57 -4.02 -28.02 -15.24
C THR A 57 -3.20 -27.25 -16.29
N ALA A 58 -2.40 -26.28 -15.86
CA ALA A 58 -1.53 -25.52 -16.74
C ALA A 58 -0.42 -26.38 -17.34
N ASP A 59 0.23 -27.23 -16.53
CA ASP A 59 1.21 -28.21 -16.99
C ASP A 59 0.61 -29.18 -18.02
N GLN A 60 -0.59 -29.72 -17.73
CA GLN A 60 -1.29 -30.64 -18.63
C GLN A 60 -1.56 -30.03 -20.02
N TYR A 61 -1.91 -28.74 -20.06
CA TYR A 61 -2.28 -28.05 -21.29
C TYR A 61 -1.23 -27.04 -21.77
N ASP A 62 0.00 -27.11 -21.28
CA ASP A 62 1.11 -26.20 -21.63
C ASP A 62 0.72 -24.71 -21.61
N ILE A 63 0.03 -24.28 -20.56
CA ILE A 63 -0.39 -22.89 -20.36
C ILE A 63 0.58 -22.17 -19.45
N LYS A 64 1.03 -20.97 -19.85
CA LYS A 64 1.98 -20.20 -19.06
C LYS A 64 1.25 -19.39 -17.98
N LEU A 65 1.77 -19.44 -16.77
CA LEU A 65 1.26 -18.81 -15.56
C LEU A 65 2.22 -17.73 -15.07
N THR A 66 1.68 -16.58 -14.70
CA THR A 66 2.42 -15.56 -13.94
C THR A 66 1.73 -15.34 -12.61
N PHE A 67 2.45 -15.53 -11.51
CA PHE A 67 1.93 -15.29 -10.16
C PHE A 67 2.11 -13.83 -9.77
N ARG A 68 1.07 -13.21 -9.21
CA ARG A 68 1.12 -11.84 -8.71
C ARG A 68 0.57 -11.74 -7.29
N ALA A 69 1.38 -11.15 -6.42
CA ALA A 69 0.96 -10.73 -5.09
C ALA A 69 0.34 -9.30 -5.11
N ALA A 70 1.15 -8.25 -4.95
CA ALA A 70 0.67 -6.85 -4.97
C ALA A 70 0.81 -6.15 -6.34
N GLY A 71 1.77 -6.59 -7.16
CA GLY A 71 2.12 -5.93 -8.42
C GLY A 71 2.78 -4.56 -8.20
N THR A 72 3.67 -4.45 -7.21
CA THR A 72 4.50 -3.26 -6.93
C THR A 72 5.89 -3.34 -7.56
N SER A 73 6.14 -4.35 -8.40
CA SER A 73 7.39 -4.60 -9.14
C SER A 73 7.68 -3.53 -10.19
N LEU A 74 8.97 -3.27 -10.44
CA LEU A 74 9.44 -2.14 -11.25
C LEU A 74 10.01 -2.55 -12.62
N SER A 75 10.15 -3.86 -12.90
CA SER A 75 10.80 -4.35 -14.13
C SER A 75 9.91 -5.31 -14.94
N GLY A 76 8.59 -5.30 -14.71
CA GLY A 76 7.62 -6.04 -15.54
C GLY A 76 7.45 -7.50 -15.16
N GLN A 77 8.02 -7.96 -14.06
CA GLN A 77 7.97 -9.36 -13.64
C GLN A 77 6.60 -9.85 -13.16
N ALA A 78 5.66 -8.94 -12.89
CA ALA A 78 4.33 -9.31 -12.41
C ALA A 78 3.23 -9.20 -13.49
N VAL A 79 3.57 -8.90 -14.75
CA VAL A 79 2.60 -8.79 -15.87
C VAL A 79 2.74 -9.97 -16.84
N THR A 80 1.67 -10.25 -17.60
CA THR A 80 1.63 -11.31 -18.61
C THR A 80 0.49 -11.07 -19.59
N ASP A 81 0.63 -11.55 -20.83
CA ASP A 81 -0.43 -11.63 -21.83
C ASP A 81 -1.09 -13.02 -21.86
N GLN A 82 -0.69 -13.94 -20.96
CA GLN A 82 -1.25 -15.28 -20.83
C GLN A 82 -2.20 -15.39 -19.63
N VAL A 83 -1.92 -16.26 -18.65
CA VAL A 83 -2.76 -16.44 -17.46
C VAL A 83 -2.11 -15.79 -16.25
N LEU A 84 -2.76 -14.77 -15.71
CA LEU A 84 -2.34 -14.12 -14.47
C LEU A 84 -3.02 -14.82 -13.29
N VAL A 85 -2.22 -15.33 -12.34
CA VAL A 85 -2.71 -15.97 -11.11
C VAL A 85 -2.48 -15.02 -9.94
N MET A 86 -3.55 -14.56 -9.30
CA MET A 86 -3.52 -13.59 -8.22
C MET A 86 -3.96 -14.17 -6.89
N LEU A 87 -3.36 -13.69 -5.80
CA LEU A 87 -3.83 -13.99 -4.45
C LEU A 87 -5.11 -13.21 -4.15
N ALA A 88 -6.15 -13.88 -3.68
CA ALA A 88 -7.34 -13.20 -3.19
C ALA A 88 -7.00 -12.26 -2.01
N ASN A 89 -7.53 -11.04 -2.04
CA ASN A 89 -7.25 -10.00 -1.04
C ASN A 89 -7.83 -10.27 0.37
N ASP A 90 -8.65 -11.31 0.49
CA ASP A 90 -9.33 -11.75 1.71
C ASP A 90 -8.90 -13.17 2.13
N SER A 91 -7.81 -13.67 1.54
CA SER A 91 -7.19 -14.95 1.88
C SER A 91 -5.68 -14.75 2.03
N TRP A 92 -4.94 -15.80 2.40
CA TRP A 92 -3.47 -15.76 2.53
C TRP A 92 -2.95 -14.78 3.60
N GLN A 93 -3.64 -14.69 4.74
CA GLN A 93 -3.34 -13.74 5.82
C GLN A 93 -2.89 -14.41 7.13
N ARG A 94 -2.67 -15.73 7.15
CA ARG A 94 -2.25 -16.44 8.37
C ARG A 94 -0.78 -16.16 8.68
N TYR A 95 -0.51 -15.95 9.97
CA TYR A 95 0.84 -15.83 10.50
C TYR A 95 0.95 -16.48 11.89
N SER A 96 2.18 -16.78 12.29
CA SER A 96 2.51 -17.16 13.67
C SER A 96 3.88 -16.62 14.05
N ILE A 97 4.03 -16.20 15.30
CA ILE A 97 5.30 -15.72 15.87
C ILE A 97 5.76 -16.75 16.90
N SER A 98 7.03 -17.14 16.83
CA SER A 98 7.67 -18.08 17.76
C SER A 98 8.92 -17.46 18.39
N ASP A 99 9.44 -18.13 19.42
CA ASP A 99 10.73 -17.81 20.06
C ASP A 99 10.86 -16.34 20.49
N ASN A 100 9.81 -15.81 21.12
CA ASN A 100 9.75 -14.43 21.59
C ASN A 100 10.04 -13.41 20.47
N GLY A 101 9.49 -13.65 19.29
CA GLY A 101 9.63 -12.75 18.15
C GLY A 101 10.84 -13.02 17.26
N LYS A 102 11.72 -13.98 17.59
CA LYS A 102 12.91 -14.31 16.78
C LYS A 102 12.56 -14.94 15.43
N GLU A 103 11.39 -15.56 15.33
CA GLU A 103 10.92 -16.18 14.09
C GLU A 103 9.47 -15.76 13.80
N ILE A 104 9.16 -15.59 12.52
CA ILE A 104 7.80 -15.32 12.06
C ILE A 104 7.48 -16.15 10.82
N LYS A 105 6.37 -16.89 10.89
CA LYS A 105 5.80 -17.64 9.77
C LYS A 105 4.70 -16.82 9.12
N LEU A 106 4.73 -16.68 7.79
CA LEU A 106 3.89 -15.74 7.03
C LEU A 106 3.34 -16.40 5.76
N GLU A 107 2.05 -16.20 5.49
CA GLU A 107 1.45 -16.44 4.18
C GLU A 107 1.77 -15.31 3.18
N PRO A 108 1.77 -15.60 1.86
CA PRO A 108 2.27 -14.68 0.83
C PRO A 108 1.38 -13.45 0.62
N GLY A 109 0.16 -13.44 1.17
CA GLY A 109 -0.80 -12.35 1.03
C GLY A 109 -0.64 -11.22 2.05
N ILE A 110 0.19 -11.41 3.08
CA ILE A 110 0.43 -10.42 4.15
C ILE A 110 1.26 -9.25 3.61
N ILE A 111 0.91 -8.02 3.96
CA ILE A 111 1.70 -6.82 3.62
C ILE A 111 2.92 -6.74 4.53
N GLY A 112 4.10 -6.40 3.99
CA GLY A 112 5.34 -6.36 4.78
C GLY A 112 5.27 -5.43 5.99
N ALA A 113 4.60 -4.29 5.87
CA ALA A 113 4.39 -3.36 6.98
C ALA A 113 3.49 -3.95 8.09
N ASP A 114 2.51 -4.77 7.72
CA ASP A 114 1.68 -5.48 8.68
C ASP A 114 2.49 -6.57 9.41
N ALA A 115 3.40 -7.29 8.71
CA ALA A 115 4.33 -8.22 9.35
C ALA A 115 5.20 -7.51 10.42
N ASN A 116 5.73 -6.33 10.12
CA ASN A 116 6.48 -5.52 11.09
C ASN A 116 5.60 -4.99 12.23
N LYS A 117 4.33 -4.71 11.97
CA LYS A 117 3.36 -4.35 13.02
C LYS A 117 3.17 -5.50 14.01
N TYR A 118 3.10 -6.75 13.54
CA TYR A 118 2.98 -7.94 14.40
C TYR A 118 4.20 -8.14 15.31
N LEU A 119 5.39 -7.80 14.81
CA LEU A 119 6.65 -7.96 15.53
C LEU A 119 6.98 -6.81 16.49
N LYS A 120 6.26 -5.69 16.41
CA LYS A 120 6.56 -4.48 17.18
C LYS A 120 6.63 -4.72 18.70
N ALA A 121 5.73 -5.54 19.24
CA ALA A 121 5.70 -5.87 20.67
C ALA A 121 6.97 -6.60 21.16
N TYR A 122 7.67 -7.27 20.24
CA TYR A 122 8.89 -8.02 20.51
C TYR A 122 10.16 -7.19 20.26
N LYS A 123 10.04 -5.92 19.87
CA LYS A 123 11.15 -5.08 19.38
C LYS A 123 11.90 -5.72 18.20
N LYS A 124 11.16 -6.45 17.37
CA LYS A 124 11.66 -7.13 16.16
C LYS A 124 11.05 -6.54 14.90
N GLN A 125 11.63 -6.90 13.77
CA GLN A 125 11.09 -6.65 12.43
C GLN A 125 11.59 -7.74 11.46
N ILE A 126 10.93 -7.91 10.32
CA ILE A 126 11.47 -8.75 9.25
C ILE A 126 12.74 -8.10 8.70
N GLY A 127 13.67 -8.93 8.21
CA GLY A 127 14.86 -8.46 7.50
C GLY A 127 14.51 -7.56 6.32
N PRO A 128 13.85 -8.06 5.25
CA PRO A 128 13.62 -7.26 4.05
C PRO A 128 12.72 -6.02 4.28
N ASP A 129 13.19 -4.85 3.85
CA ASP A 129 12.56 -3.54 4.09
C ASP A 129 12.36 -2.69 2.81
N PRO A 130 11.73 -3.22 1.75
CA PRO A 130 11.62 -2.50 0.47
C PRO A 130 10.88 -1.16 0.60
N GLY A 131 11.23 -0.18 -0.23
CA GLY A 131 10.54 1.12 -0.26
C GLY A 131 9.01 1.02 -0.47
N SER A 132 8.53 -0.09 -1.02
CA SER A 132 7.11 -0.39 -1.21
C SER A 132 6.46 -1.18 -0.06
N ILE A 133 7.12 -1.37 1.09
CA ILE A 133 6.70 -2.24 2.20
C ILE A 133 5.26 -2.01 2.71
N ASN A 134 4.73 -0.79 2.57
CA ASN A 134 3.34 -0.45 2.93
C ASN A 134 2.27 -1.02 1.98
N ALA A 135 2.68 -1.61 0.86
CA ALA A 135 1.80 -2.23 -0.13
C ALA A 135 2.32 -3.59 -0.65
N ALA A 136 3.64 -3.79 -0.67
CA ALA A 136 4.28 -5.03 -1.06
C ALA A 136 3.85 -6.16 -0.11
N LYS A 137 3.53 -7.31 -0.70
CA LYS A 137 3.13 -8.51 0.02
C LYS A 137 4.28 -9.50 0.12
N ILE A 138 4.32 -10.30 1.18
CA ILE A 138 5.41 -11.25 1.49
C ILE A 138 5.77 -12.13 0.29
N GLY A 139 4.79 -12.67 -0.45
CA GLY A 139 5.08 -13.50 -1.62
C GLY A 139 5.93 -12.77 -2.68
N GLY A 140 5.68 -11.49 -2.90
CA GLY A 140 6.48 -10.66 -3.81
C GLY A 140 7.84 -10.30 -3.22
N ILE A 141 7.93 -9.99 -1.93
CA ILE A 141 9.19 -9.67 -1.24
C ILE A 141 10.17 -10.85 -1.34
N ILE A 142 9.66 -12.06 -1.10
CA ILE A 142 10.43 -13.30 -1.20
C ILE A 142 10.82 -13.59 -2.66
N ALA A 143 9.87 -13.53 -3.59
CA ALA A 143 10.10 -13.86 -4.99
C ALA A 143 11.08 -12.89 -5.68
N ASN A 144 11.19 -11.63 -5.23
CA ASN A 144 12.17 -10.68 -5.78
C ASN A 144 13.47 -10.63 -4.96
N ASN A 145 13.58 -11.38 -3.85
CA ASN A 145 14.60 -11.19 -2.82
C ASN A 145 14.76 -9.71 -2.44
N SER A 146 13.62 -9.01 -2.30
CA SER A 146 13.63 -7.57 -2.07
C SER A 146 14.43 -7.25 -0.81
N SER A 147 15.28 -6.23 -0.91
CA SER A 147 15.99 -5.63 0.21
C SER A 147 15.46 -4.23 0.46
N GLY A 148 16.26 -3.39 1.10
CA GLY A 148 15.99 -1.97 1.28
C GLY A 148 17.15 -1.26 1.96
N MET A 149 16.80 -0.30 2.81
CA MET A 149 17.70 0.71 3.38
C MET A 149 18.72 0.13 4.36
N CYS A 150 18.28 -0.77 5.24
CA CYS A 150 19.05 -1.16 6.41
C CYS A 150 19.64 -2.59 6.33
N CYS A 151 19.36 -3.29 5.23
CA CYS A 151 19.40 -4.76 5.24
C CYS A 151 20.55 -5.38 4.44
N GLY A 152 21.10 -4.66 3.45
CA GLY A 152 22.25 -5.12 2.67
C GLY A 152 22.06 -6.55 2.13
N THR A 153 23.16 -7.31 2.10
CA THR A 153 23.15 -8.76 1.78
C THR A 153 22.89 -9.64 3.00
N ALA A 154 23.22 -9.17 4.21
CA ALA A 154 23.20 -9.96 5.44
C ALA A 154 21.80 -10.13 6.07
N LYS A 155 20.84 -9.27 5.73
CA LYS A 155 19.48 -9.27 6.31
C LYS A 155 18.38 -9.31 5.26
N ASN A 156 18.70 -9.69 4.01
CA ASN A 156 17.71 -9.86 2.95
C ASN A 156 16.87 -11.15 3.17
N SER A 157 15.93 -11.41 2.25
CA SER A 157 15.07 -12.61 2.33
C SER A 157 15.89 -13.91 2.27
N TYR A 158 16.94 -13.96 1.44
CA TYR A 158 17.83 -15.11 1.31
C TYR A 158 18.53 -15.46 2.63
N ALA A 159 19.11 -14.46 3.30
CA ALA A 159 19.86 -14.64 4.54
C ALA A 159 18.96 -14.96 5.73
N THR A 160 17.74 -14.41 5.75
CA THR A 160 16.81 -14.56 6.88
C THR A 160 15.89 -15.78 6.76
N LEU A 161 15.85 -16.47 5.62
CA LEU A 161 14.97 -17.62 5.43
C LEU A 161 15.33 -18.77 6.38
N LYS A 162 14.36 -19.18 7.20
CA LYS A 162 14.48 -20.36 8.07
C LYS A 162 13.98 -21.63 7.39
N SER A 163 12.79 -21.54 6.80
CA SER A 163 12.13 -22.63 6.07
C SER A 163 11.09 -22.06 5.11
N MET A 164 10.65 -22.88 4.14
CA MET A 164 9.62 -22.48 3.20
C MET A 164 8.69 -23.61 2.81
N ARG A 165 7.54 -23.23 2.27
CA ARG A 165 6.62 -24.11 1.57
C ARG A 165 6.34 -23.56 0.17
N ALA A 166 6.52 -24.40 -0.84
CA ALA A 166 6.35 -24.03 -2.25
C ALA A 166 5.74 -25.18 -3.07
N VAL A 167 5.08 -24.81 -4.17
CA VAL A 167 4.50 -25.74 -5.14
C VAL A 167 5.34 -25.69 -6.42
N LEU A 168 5.80 -26.86 -6.87
CA LEU A 168 6.62 -27.01 -8.08
C LEU A 168 5.75 -27.13 -9.35
N SER A 169 6.39 -27.15 -10.52
CA SER A 169 5.70 -27.15 -11.83
C SER A 169 4.81 -28.37 -12.08
N ASP A 170 5.14 -29.52 -11.49
CA ASP A 170 4.34 -30.75 -11.50
C ASP A 170 3.20 -30.76 -10.47
N GLY A 171 3.10 -29.71 -9.65
CA GLY A 171 2.13 -29.57 -8.57
C GLY A 171 2.47 -30.37 -7.31
N SER A 172 3.68 -30.92 -7.20
CA SER A 172 4.22 -31.42 -5.92
C SER A 172 4.44 -30.28 -4.93
N VAL A 173 4.43 -30.60 -3.63
CA VAL A 173 4.64 -29.62 -2.57
C VAL A 173 5.96 -29.89 -1.88
N PHE A 174 6.83 -28.89 -1.90
CA PHE A 174 8.06 -28.82 -1.14
C PHE A 174 7.79 -28.07 0.16
N ASP A 175 7.95 -28.72 1.32
CA ASP A 175 7.82 -28.09 2.64
C ASP A 175 9.01 -28.44 3.51
N SER A 176 9.89 -27.47 3.76
CA SER A 176 11.07 -27.66 4.60
C SER A 176 10.82 -27.29 6.07
N SER A 177 9.59 -26.91 6.42
CA SER A 177 9.18 -26.64 7.80
C SER A 177 8.63 -27.88 8.53
N ASP A 178 8.35 -28.96 7.80
CA ASP A 178 7.83 -30.23 8.32
C ASP A 178 8.76 -31.38 7.93
N GLU A 179 9.39 -31.99 8.92
CA GLU A 179 10.42 -33.03 8.72
C GLU A 179 9.84 -34.29 8.06
N ASN A 180 8.61 -34.68 8.38
CA ASN A 180 7.99 -35.89 7.79
C ASN A 180 7.65 -35.67 6.31
N LEU A 181 7.11 -34.48 5.98
CA LEU A 181 6.83 -34.12 4.59
C LEU A 181 8.11 -33.99 3.78
N LEU A 182 9.17 -33.46 4.40
CA LEU A 182 10.46 -33.30 3.75
C LEU A 182 11.12 -34.65 3.44
N GLU A 183 11.13 -35.60 4.38
CA GLU A 183 11.69 -36.93 4.15
C GLU A 183 10.95 -37.66 3.03
N LYS A 184 9.62 -37.56 3.00
CA LYS A 184 8.83 -38.08 1.88
C LYS A 184 9.20 -37.40 0.56
N PHE A 185 9.33 -36.07 0.56
CA PHE A 185 9.71 -35.31 -0.64
C PHE A 185 11.07 -35.77 -1.18
N LYS A 186 12.06 -35.99 -0.30
CA LYS A 186 13.40 -36.49 -0.69
C LYS A 186 13.35 -37.85 -1.39
N ILE A 187 12.49 -38.75 -0.92
CA ILE A 187 12.29 -40.07 -1.55
C ILE A 187 11.61 -39.90 -2.92
N ASP A 188 10.50 -39.16 -2.97
CA ASP A 188 9.70 -39.00 -4.18
C ASP A 188 10.44 -38.21 -5.29
N HIS A 189 11.37 -37.32 -4.90
CA HIS A 189 12.11 -36.42 -5.81
C HIS A 189 13.62 -36.65 -5.76
N GLN A 190 14.07 -37.87 -5.45
CA GLN A 190 15.49 -38.21 -5.46
C GLN A 190 16.21 -37.79 -6.76
N PRO A 191 15.65 -37.97 -7.97
CA PRO A 191 16.31 -37.53 -9.21
C PRO A 191 16.54 -36.01 -9.27
N LEU A 192 15.56 -35.21 -8.83
CA LEU A 192 15.69 -33.76 -8.78
C LEU A 192 16.83 -33.34 -7.85
N LEU A 193 16.90 -33.93 -6.66
CA LEU A 193 17.94 -33.62 -5.67
C LEU A 193 19.33 -34.04 -6.15
N ALA A 194 19.44 -35.19 -6.82
CA ALA A 194 20.69 -35.65 -7.41
C ALA A 194 21.19 -34.71 -8.52
N GLU A 195 20.30 -34.16 -9.35
CA GLU A 195 20.68 -33.17 -10.36
C GLU A 195 21.11 -31.84 -9.74
N ILE A 196 20.46 -31.38 -8.66
CA ILE A 196 20.92 -30.22 -7.89
C ILE A 196 22.34 -30.45 -7.35
N GLU A 197 22.62 -31.64 -6.81
CA GLU A 197 23.97 -32.02 -6.36
C GLU A 197 24.96 -32.05 -7.53
N SER A 198 24.57 -32.57 -8.69
CA SER A 198 25.39 -32.58 -9.91
C SER A 198 25.79 -31.16 -10.35
N ILE A 199 24.82 -30.23 -10.43
CA ILE A 199 25.06 -28.81 -10.72
C ILE A 199 26.00 -28.21 -9.68
N ARG A 200 25.80 -28.52 -8.40
CA ARG A 200 26.71 -28.10 -7.33
C ARG A 200 28.14 -28.55 -7.60
N GLN A 201 28.35 -29.83 -7.91
CA GLN A 201 29.67 -30.39 -8.20
C GLN A 201 30.33 -29.70 -9.40
N LYS A 202 29.58 -29.40 -10.47
CA LYS A 202 30.11 -28.62 -11.60
C LYS A 202 30.63 -27.25 -11.14
N ILE A 203 29.85 -26.52 -10.34
CA ILE A 203 30.22 -25.19 -9.84
C ILE A 203 31.45 -25.26 -8.92
N ILE A 204 31.47 -26.16 -7.93
CA ILE A 204 32.55 -26.19 -6.94
C ILE A 204 33.88 -26.73 -7.48
N ASN A 205 33.85 -27.54 -8.55
CA ASN A 205 35.04 -28.05 -9.21
C ASN A 205 35.65 -27.06 -10.20
N ASP A 206 34.92 -25.98 -10.52
CA ASP A 206 35.39 -24.87 -11.33
C ASP A 206 35.75 -23.67 -10.43
N ASN A 207 37.05 -23.44 -10.24
CA ASN A 207 37.54 -22.38 -9.37
C ASN A 207 37.22 -20.97 -9.90
N GLU A 208 37.18 -20.78 -11.22
CA GLU A 208 36.93 -19.47 -11.82
C GLU A 208 35.45 -19.11 -11.66
N VAL A 209 34.55 -20.04 -12.00
CA VAL A 209 33.10 -19.89 -11.80
C VAL A 209 32.78 -19.69 -10.31
N SER A 210 33.36 -20.50 -9.43
CA SER A 210 33.17 -20.37 -7.99
C SER A 210 33.62 -19.01 -7.46
N ALA A 211 34.82 -18.53 -7.84
CA ALA A 211 35.33 -17.24 -7.42
C ALA A 211 34.47 -16.08 -7.95
N PHE A 212 34.01 -16.19 -9.19
CA PHE A 212 33.13 -15.21 -9.82
C PHE A 212 31.78 -15.11 -9.08
N ILE A 213 31.12 -16.24 -8.81
CA ILE A 213 29.85 -16.28 -8.07
C ILE A 213 30.03 -15.67 -6.67
N ARG A 214 31.09 -16.03 -5.92
CA ARG A 214 31.36 -15.42 -4.59
C ARG A 214 31.49 -13.90 -4.67
N LYS A 215 32.21 -13.39 -5.67
CA LYS A 215 32.39 -11.96 -5.88
C LYS A 215 31.08 -11.26 -6.28
N LYS A 216 30.25 -11.87 -7.12
CA LYS A 216 28.95 -11.29 -7.52
C LYS A 216 27.95 -11.21 -6.38
N PHE A 217 27.93 -12.20 -5.49
CA PHE A 217 27.02 -12.22 -4.33
C PHE A 217 27.61 -11.59 -3.05
N SER A 218 28.85 -11.09 -3.07
CA SER A 218 29.37 -10.24 -1.99
C SER A 218 28.76 -8.83 -1.99
N ILE A 219 28.19 -8.42 -3.13
CA ILE A 219 27.38 -7.21 -3.28
C ILE A 219 25.90 -7.59 -3.42
N LYS A 220 25.00 -6.62 -3.31
CA LYS A 220 23.57 -6.86 -3.57
C LYS A 220 23.38 -7.33 -5.02
N ASN A 221 22.83 -8.53 -5.20
CA ASN A 221 22.56 -9.09 -6.51
C ASN A 221 21.25 -9.89 -6.52
N THR A 222 20.34 -9.46 -7.39
CA THR A 222 19.06 -10.13 -7.70
C THR A 222 18.92 -10.37 -9.21
N SER A 223 20.01 -10.22 -9.98
CA SER A 223 20.07 -10.49 -11.41
C SER A 223 20.24 -11.99 -11.66
N GLY A 224 19.33 -12.62 -12.41
CA GLY A 224 19.35 -14.07 -12.61
C GLY A 224 18.97 -14.86 -11.35
N TYR A 225 19.45 -16.10 -11.23
CA TYR A 225 19.20 -16.98 -10.08
C TYR A 225 20.31 -16.90 -9.03
N SER A 226 19.96 -17.20 -7.77
CA SER A 226 20.89 -17.22 -6.64
C SER A 226 21.89 -18.39 -6.70
N LEU A 227 22.85 -18.32 -7.63
CA LEU A 227 23.90 -19.34 -7.80
C LEU A 227 24.78 -19.52 -6.57
N ASN A 228 24.88 -18.51 -5.69
CA ASN A 228 25.57 -18.65 -4.41
C ASN A 228 24.97 -19.74 -3.53
N ALA A 229 23.72 -20.13 -3.72
CA ALA A 229 23.12 -21.27 -3.01
C ALA A 229 23.96 -22.54 -3.11
N PHE A 230 24.56 -22.81 -4.29
CA PHE A 230 25.42 -23.98 -4.52
C PHE A 230 26.77 -23.89 -3.80
N LEU A 231 27.21 -22.69 -3.42
CA LEU A 231 28.44 -22.46 -2.66
C LEU A 231 28.21 -22.39 -1.15
N ASP A 232 27.05 -21.89 -0.75
CA ASP A 232 26.69 -21.64 0.65
C ASP A 232 26.18 -22.92 1.36
N PHE A 233 25.65 -23.88 0.59
CA PHE A 233 25.02 -25.08 1.13
C PHE A 233 25.52 -26.37 0.46
N GLU A 234 25.61 -27.44 1.26
CA GLU A 234 25.89 -28.79 0.77
C GLU A 234 24.60 -29.59 0.52
N ASP A 235 23.59 -29.39 1.36
CA ASP A 235 22.29 -30.08 1.27
C ASP A 235 21.47 -29.54 0.08
N PRO A 236 21.10 -30.38 -0.91
CA PRO A 236 20.30 -29.95 -2.07
C PRO A 236 18.92 -29.41 -1.69
N VAL A 237 18.36 -29.80 -0.53
CA VAL A 237 17.11 -29.20 -0.01
C VAL A 237 17.32 -27.73 0.32
N LYS A 238 18.43 -27.39 0.97
CA LYS A 238 18.76 -26.00 1.31
C LYS A 238 19.08 -25.17 0.07
N ILE A 239 19.72 -25.78 -0.93
CA ILE A 239 19.92 -25.14 -2.24
C ILE A 239 18.57 -24.84 -2.88
N LEU A 240 17.64 -25.80 -2.93
CA LEU A 240 16.30 -25.61 -3.47
C LEU A 240 15.53 -24.49 -2.77
N GLU A 241 15.57 -24.43 -1.43
CA GLU A 241 14.97 -23.32 -0.67
C GLU A 241 15.47 -21.96 -1.17
N ARG A 242 16.78 -21.86 -1.36
CA ARG A 242 17.46 -20.62 -1.72
C ARG A 242 17.28 -20.23 -3.18
N LEU A 243 17.18 -21.19 -4.09
CA LEU A 243 16.85 -20.93 -5.49
C LEU A 243 15.46 -20.29 -5.67
N MET A 244 14.50 -20.62 -4.81
CA MET A 244 13.16 -20.03 -4.86
C MET A 244 13.15 -18.54 -4.50
N ILE A 245 14.09 -18.10 -3.65
CA ILE A 245 14.26 -16.69 -3.28
C ILE A 245 14.83 -15.92 -4.47
N GLY A 246 14.20 -14.80 -4.84
CA GLY A 246 14.66 -14.03 -6.01
C GLY A 246 14.32 -14.68 -7.37
N SER A 247 13.61 -15.80 -7.40
CA SER A 247 13.23 -16.51 -8.65
C SER A 247 12.18 -15.78 -9.50
N GLU A 248 11.53 -14.75 -8.97
CA GLU A 248 10.42 -14.02 -9.58
C GLU A 248 9.25 -14.92 -10.02
N GLY A 249 9.04 -16.02 -9.29
CA GLY A 249 7.98 -16.99 -9.57
C GLY A 249 8.24 -17.82 -10.82
N THR A 250 9.48 -17.85 -11.32
CA THR A 250 9.87 -18.68 -12.49
C THR A 250 10.21 -20.13 -12.11
N LEU A 251 10.40 -20.43 -10.82
CA LEU A 251 10.78 -21.78 -10.35
C LEU A 251 9.70 -22.45 -9.51
N GLY A 252 8.72 -21.71 -8.99
CA GLY A 252 7.65 -22.25 -8.16
C GLY A 252 6.75 -21.19 -7.56
N PHE A 253 5.64 -21.65 -6.96
CA PHE A 253 4.71 -20.82 -6.21
C PHE A 253 4.97 -20.95 -4.71
N VAL A 254 5.41 -19.88 -4.06
CA VAL A 254 5.66 -19.88 -2.60
C VAL A 254 4.36 -19.63 -1.84
N SER A 255 3.92 -20.63 -1.06
CA SER A 255 2.66 -20.60 -0.30
C SER A 255 2.85 -20.21 1.16
N ASN A 256 4.07 -20.35 1.70
CA ASN A 256 4.40 -19.94 3.07
C ASN A 256 5.92 -19.78 3.25
N VAL A 257 6.35 -18.87 4.14
CA VAL A 257 7.75 -18.73 4.56
C VAL A 257 7.86 -18.55 6.07
N THR A 258 8.95 -19.05 6.64
CA THR A 258 9.40 -18.69 8.00
C THR A 258 10.68 -17.88 7.91
N LEU A 259 10.69 -16.69 8.50
CA LEU A 259 11.84 -15.79 8.52
C LEU A 259 12.39 -15.64 9.94
N SER A 260 13.72 -15.65 10.05
CA SER A 260 14.42 -15.13 11.23
C SER A 260 14.28 -13.61 11.25
N THR A 261 13.91 -13.04 12.39
CA THR A 261 13.71 -11.60 12.52
C THR A 261 14.98 -10.89 12.95
N ILE A 262 15.04 -9.59 12.71
CA ILE A 262 16.13 -8.71 13.12
C ILE A 262 15.69 -7.79 14.25
N GLU A 263 16.67 -7.22 14.96
CA GLU A 263 16.39 -6.23 15.99
C GLU A 263 15.79 -4.94 15.40
N ASN A 264 14.86 -4.35 16.14
CA ASN A 264 14.36 -3.00 15.91
C ASN A 264 14.61 -2.15 17.15
N TYR A 265 15.83 -1.63 17.25
CA TYR A 265 16.26 -0.85 18.41
C TYR A 265 15.46 0.44 18.60
N THR A 266 15.28 0.86 19.84
CA THR A 266 14.52 2.08 20.18
C THR A 266 15.35 3.35 20.12
N HIS A 267 16.65 3.26 20.39
CA HIS A 267 17.56 4.40 20.34
C HIS A 267 18.07 4.57 18.91
N LYS A 268 17.60 5.62 18.23
CA LYS A 268 17.97 5.95 16.86
C LYS A 268 18.37 7.41 16.76
N ALA A 269 19.27 7.71 15.83
CA ALA A 269 19.56 9.07 15.43
C ALA A 269 19.82 9.15 13.91
N LEU A 270 19.52 10.31 13.35
CA LEU A 270 19.65 10.59 11.92
C LEU A 270 20.28 11.96 11.71
N ASN A 271 21.26 12.06 10.83
CA ASN A 271 21.86 13.32 10.39
C ASN A 271 21.65 13.50 8.88
N LEU A 272 21.30 14.72 8.46
CA LEU A 272 21.23 15.12 7.06
C LEU A 272 22.44 16.03 6.76
N ILE A 273 23.29 15.60 5.82
CA ILE A 273 24.57 16.22 5.51
C ILE A 273 24.60 16.59 4.04
N TYR A 274 24.86 17.86 3.74
CA TYR A 274 25.00 18.41 2.40
C TYR A 274 26.46 18.65 2.03
N GLY A 275 26.81 18.43 0.78
CA GLY A 275 28.17 18.58 0.27
C GLY A 275 28.25 18.33 -1.21
N ARG A 276 29.46 18.45 -1.79
CA ARG A 276 29.69 17.96 -3.15
C ARG A 276 29.50 16.45 -3.17
N LEU A 277 28.84 15.94 -4.20
CA LEU A 277 28.51 14.53 -4.36
C LEU A 277 29.72 13.61 -4.13
N GLU A 278 30.85 13.93 -4.76
CA GLU A 278 32.10 13.17 -4.59
C GLU A 278 32.62 13.15 -3.15
N ASP A 279 32.54 14.28 -2.43
CA ASP A 279 33.00 14.37 -1.05
C ASP A 279 32.09 13.58 -0.10
N LEU A 280 30.78 13.57 -0.35
CA LEU A 280 29.81 12.78 0.42
C LEU A 280 29.96 11.27 0.20
N VAL A 281 30.24 10.84 -1.03
CA VAL A 281 30.49 9.41 -1.32
C VAL A 281 31.83 8.98 -0.68
N LYS A 282 32.87 9.82 -0.73
CA LYS A 282 34.14 9.55 0.00
C LYS A 282 33.93 9.45 1.51
N LEU A 283 33.13 10.34 2.09
CA LEU A 283 32.74 10.27 3.51
C LEU A 283 32.01 8.95 3.81
N THR A 284 31.10 8.53 2.93
CA THR A 284 30.40 7.24 3.07
C THR A 284 31.38 6.06 3.12
N VAL A 285 32.34 6.01 2.20
CA VAL A 285 33.41 4.98 2.20
C VAL A 285 34.20 5.03 3.51
N ALA A 286 34.59 6.22 3.98
CA ALA A 286 35.38 6.39 5.19
C ALA A 286 34.67 5.92 6.47
N ILE A 287 33.34 6.06 6.55
CA ILE A 287 32.55 5.61 7.70
C ILE A 287 31.97 4.20 7.55
N SER A 288 32.18 3.54 6.40
CA SER A 288 31.57 2.24 6.10
C SER A 288 32.00 1.10 7.04
N GLY A 289 33.22 1.19 7.59
CA GLY A 289 33.73 0.24 8.59
C GLY A 289 33.22 0.47 10.02
N LEU A 290 32.40 1.51 10.24
CA LEU A 290 31.78 1.80 11.54
C LEU A 290 30.40 1.15 11.65
N GLU A 291 29.85 1.09 12.86
CA GLU A 291 28.48 0.58 13.08
C GLU A 291 27.38 1.58 12.66
N VAL A 292 27.31 1.88 11.36
CA VAL A 292 26.28 2.72 10.73
C VAL A 292 25.12 1.84 10.27
N SER A 293 23.89 2.26 10.55
CA SER A 293 22.69 1.48 10.20
C SER A 293 22.33 1.65 8.72
N SER A 294 22.42 2.86 8.20
CA SER A 294 22.23 3.17 6.77
C SER A 294 22.88 4.49 6.37
N VAL A 295 23.29 4.61 5.11
CA VAL A 295 23.64 5.89 4.48
C VAL A 295 22.89 6.02 3.17
N GLU A 296 22.00 7.02 3.09
CA GLU A 296 21.15 7.27 1.92
C GLU A 296 21.62 8.49 1.16
N LEU A 297 21.94 8.35 -0.11
CA LEU A 297 22.24 9.46 -1.01
C LEU A 297 20.97 10.03 -1.64
N LEU A 298 20.91 11.35 -1.72
CA LEU A 298 19.94 12.14 -2.47
C LEU A 298 20.72 13.15 -3.32
N ASP A 299 20.80 12.95 -4.64
CA ASP A 299 21.43 13.94 -5.51
C ASP A 299 20.59 15.23 -5.64
N TYR A 300 21.14 16.19 -6.39
CA TYR A 300 20.50 17.47 -6.66
C TYR A 300 19.06 17.33 -7.17
N PHE A 301 18.84 16.51 -8.20
CA PHE A 301 17.51 16.32 -8.80
C PHE A 301 16.54 15.59 -7.86
N SER A 302 17.03 14.65 -7.06
CA SER A 302 16.26 13.98 -6.00
C SER A 302 15.75 14.97 -4.97
N LEU A 303 16.62 15.88 -4.49
CA LEU A 303 16.27 16.93 -3.53
C LEU A 303 15.26 17.93 -4.12
N GLN A 304 15.47 18.35 -5.38
CA GLN A 304 14.50 19.20 -6.09
C GLN A 304 13.13 18.53 -6.28
N SER A 305 13.11 17.20 -6.46
CA SER A 305 11.86 16.47 -6.64
C SER A 305 10.94 16.57 -5.41
N VAL A 306 11.51 16.61 -4.20
CA VAL A 306 10.78 16.63 -2.92
C VAL A 306 10.60 18.05 -2.35
N ALA A 307 11.19 19.08 -2.95
CA ALA A 307 11.15 20.45 -2.45
C ALA A 307 9.75 21.09 -2.31
N GLY A 308 8.73 20.49 -2.94
CA GLY A 308 7.34 20.92 -2.81
C GLY A 308 6.62 20.43 -1.54
N ASP A 309 7.19 19.49 -0.78
CA ASP A 309 6.57 19.03 0.48
C ASP A 309 6.83 20.06 1.60
N VAL A 310 5.75 20.59 2.18
CA VAL A 310 5.81 21.64 3.21
C VAL A 310 6.54 21.16 4.47
N GLU A 311 6.48 19.88 4.80
CA GLU A 311 7.13 19.33 6.01
C GLU A 311 8.65 19.26 5.86
N ILE A 312 9.16 18.97 4.65
CA ILE A 312 10.61 18.86 4.39
C ILE A 312 11.25 20.22 4.13
N GLN A 313 10.50 21.23 3.68
CA GLN A 313 11.03 22.56 3.33
C GLN A 313 11.91 23.18 4.42
N LYS A 314 11.57 22.99 5.70
CA LYS A 314 12.37 23.50 6.84
C LYS A 314 13.76 22.87 6.99
N PHE A 315 14.02 21.76 6.28
CA PHE A 315 15.28 21.01 6.32
C PHE A 315 16.09 21.15 5.02
N LEU A 316 15.47 21.67 3.96
CA LEU A 316 16.12 21.89 2.68
C LEU A 316 16.89 23.22 2.68
N ILE A 317 18.00 23.24 1.95
CA ILE A 317 18.79 24.43 1.69
C ILE A 317 18.92 24.68 0.20
N GLU A 318 19.22 25.92 -0.17
CA GLU A 318 19.64 26.24 -1.52
C GLU A 318 21.00 25.60 -1.81
N LEU A 319 21.09 24.87 -2.92
CA LEU A 319 22.33 24.21 -3.35
C LEU A 319 23.01 25.02 -4.45
N PRO A 320 24.34 25.14 -4.46
CA PRO A 320 25.04 25.96 -5.45
C PRO A 320 24.85 25.51 -6.91
N ASP A 321 24.93 24.21 -7.17
CA ASP A 321 24.80 23.61 -8.50
C ASP A 321 24.50 22.09 -8.41
N GLU A 322 24.35 21.44 -9.57
CA GLU A 322 24.01 20.02 -9.70
C GLU A 322 25.07 19.03 -9.18
N ASN A 323 26.28 19.50 -8.83
CA ASN A 323 27.31 18.67 -8.21
C ASN A 323 27.15 18.54 -6.69
N TYR A 324 26.17 19.23 -6.10
CA TYR A 324 25.83 19.10 -4.69
C TYR A 324 24.72 18.09 -4.46
N ALA A 325 24.78 17.43 -3.31
CA ALA A 325 23.86 16.38 -2.91
C ALA A 325 23.67 16.44 -1.39
N ALA A 326 22.86 15.51 -0.87
CA ALA A 326 22.75 15.22 0.54
C ALA A 326 22.94 13.73 0.81
N ILE A 327 23.50 13.39 1.97
CA ILE A 327 23.42 12.04 2.55
C ILE A 327 22.66 12.07 3.87
N MET A 328 21.87 11.03 4.11
CA MET A 328 21.25 10.77 5.41
C MET A 328 22.01 9.65 6.09
N VAL A 329 22.67 9.96 7.22
CA VAL A 329 23.43 8.98 8.01
C VAL A 329 22.58 8.58 9.21
N ALA A 330 22.15 7.32 9.25
CA ALA A 330 21.34 6.78 10.34
C ALA A 330 22.16 5.83 11.21
N VAL A 331 21.95 5.92 12.52
CA VAL A 331 22.51 5.02 13.51
C VAL A 331 21.44 4.56 14.49
N ASP A 332 21.57 3.32 14.93
CA ASP A 332 20.78 2.74 15.99
C ASP A 332 21.62 1.90 16.96
N ALA A 333 21.12 1.75 18.18
CA ALA A 333 21.78 0.96 19.20
C ALA A 333 20.79 0.45 20.25
N GLU A 334 21.17 -0.62 20.94
CA GLU A 334 20.39 -1.18 22.05
C GLU A 334 20.26 -0.20 23.23
N THR A 335 21.29 0.62 23.47
CA THR A 335 21.35 1.57 24.58
C THR A 335 21.70 2.98 24.11
N GLN A 336 21.22 3.98 24.85
CA GLN A 336 21.53 5.40 24.58
C GLN A 336 23.04 5.69 24.62
N ALA A 337 23.77 5.10 25.57
CA ALA A 337 25.22 5.30 25.70
C ALA A 337 25.98 4.78 24.47
N HIS A 338 25.58 3.61 23.95
CA HIS A 338 26.20 3.07 22.74
C HIS A 338 25.86 3.91 21.51
N LEU A 339 24.63 4.43 21.41
CA LEU A 339 24.24 5.38 20.35
C LEU A 339 25.17 6.62 20.34
N GLU A 340 25.42 7.21 21.51
CA GLU A 340 26.27 8.40 21.65
C GLU A 340 27.75 8.13 21.29
N GLN A 341 28.26 6.94 21.61
CA GLN A 341 29.59 6.51 21.19
C GLN A 341 29.70 6.43 19.66
N LYS A 342 28.72 5.81 18.99
CA LYS A 342 28.66 5.73 17.52
C LYS A 342 28.63 7.13 16.89
N ILE A 343 27.76 8.00 17.39
CA ILE A 343 27.62 9.38 16.92
C ILE A 343 28.96 10.13 17.06
N THR A 344 29.62 10.00 18.21
CA THR A 344 30.90 10.65 18.47
C THR A 344 31.97 10.23 17.47
N LEU A 345 32.07 8.93 17.20
CA LEU A 345 33.04 8.37 16.26
C LEU A 345 32.77 8.85 14.82
N ILE A 346 31.52 8.80 14.36
CA ILE A 346 31.13 9.26 13.03
C ILE A 346 31.41 10.77 12.87
N ASN A 347 31.14 11.57 13.90
CA ASN A 347 31.41 13.01 13.87
C ASN A 347 32.91 13.35 13.68
N GLN A 348 33.84 12.48 14.09
CA GLN A 348 35.27 12.69 13.84
C GLN A 348 35.59 12.70 12.33
N PHE A 349 34.96 11.80 11.57
CA PHE A 349 35.10 11.74 10.11
C PHE A 349 34.38 12.89 9.43
N ILE A 350 33.17 13.25 9.90
CA ILE A 350 32.43 14.40 9.37
C ILE A 350 33.23 15.69 9.53
N ASN A 351 33.84 15.92 10.71
CA ASN A 351 34.61 17.13 11.02
C ASN A 351 35.89 17.30 10.20
N THR A 352 36.40 16.21 9.62
CA THR A 352 37.59 16.22 8.74
C THR A 352 37.23 16.19 7.25
N SER A 353 35.95 16.10 6.93
CA SER A 353 35.43 16.04 5.56
C SER A 353 34.98 17.42 5.06
N ARG A 354 34.89 17.58 3.74
CA ARG A 354 34.39 18.80 3.08
C ARG A 354 32.86 18.81 3.06
N VAL A 355 32.26 19.11 4.20
CA VAL A 355 30.80 19.27 4.33
C VAL A 355 30.42 20.72 4.01
N TYR A 356 29.39 20.91 3.20
CA TYR A 356 28.83 22.22 2.89
C TYR A 356 27.90 22.71 4.01
N HIS A 357 27.02 21.83 4.50
CA HIS A 357 26.11 22.10 5.61
C HIS A 357 25.63 20.77 6.23
N GLN A 358 25.22 20.76 7.50
CA GLN A 358 24.57 19.61 8.13
C GLN A 358 23.60 20.04 9.23
N LEU A 359 22.58 19.22 9.50
CA LEU A 359 21.62 19.44 10.60
C LEU A 359 22.12 18.92 11.96
N GLY A 360 23.08 17.99 11.95
CA GLY A 360 23.47 17.22 13.13
C GLY A 360 22.56 16.01 13.38
N PHE A 361 23.02 15.09 14.24
CA PHE A 361 22.24 13.91 14.60
C PHE A 361 21.05 14.30 15.48
N SER A 362 19.84 13.95 15.03
CA SER A 362 18.59 14.12 15.78
C SER A 362 17.97 12.78 16.14
N SER A 363 17.53 12.64 17.39
CA SER A 363 16.73 11.52 17.89
C SER A 363 15.23 11.86 17.96
N ASP A 364 14.81 13.03 17.49
CA ASP A 364 13.39 13.39 17.40
C ASP A 364 12.67 12.55 16.35
N GLN A 365 11.67 11.79 16.79
CA GLN A 365 10.93 10.86 15.92
C GLN A 365 10.20 11.58 14.78
N GLY A 366 9.68 12.79 15.02
CA GLY A 366 8.98 13.58 14.01
C GLY A 366 9.91 14.03 12.88
N THR A 367 11.09 14.52 13.25
CA THR A 367 12.17 14.90 12.33
C THR A 367 12.63 13.71 11.52
N MET A 368 12.96 12.58 12.17
CA MET A 368 13.37 11.36 11.48
C MET A 368 12.30 10.86 10.50
N ALA A 369 11.04 10.82 10.93
CA ALA A 369 9.93 10.39 10.09
C ALA A 369 9.76 11.31 8.86
N THR A 370 9.95 12.63 9.03
CA THR A 370 9.87 13.60 7.92
C THR A 370 10.98 13.36 6.90
N LEU A 371 12.23 13.18 7.36
CA LEU A 371 13.37 12.92 6.49
C LEU A 371 13.24 11.57 5.75
N TRP A 372 12.82 10.52 6.45
CA TRP A 372 12.56 9.20 5.84
C TRP A 372 11.41 9.24 4.84
N LYS A 373 10.35 10.01 5.13
CA LYS A 373 9.24 10.24 4.19
C LYS A 373 9.74 10.92 2.92
N ALA A 374 10.60 11.93 3.03
CA ALA A 374 11.21 12.58 1.86
C ALA A 374 12.04 11.59 1.02
N ARG A 375 12.91 10.80 1.67
CA ARG A 375 13.72 9.77 1.00
C ARG A 375 12.87 8.69 0.30
N GLY A 376 11.79 8.23 0.93
CA GLY A 376 10.84 7.28 0.33
C GLY A 376 9.96 7.89 -0.77
N GLY A 377 9.82 9.21 -0.78
CA GLY A 377 9.02 9.96 -1.75
C GLY A 377 9.69 10.21 -3.10
N VAL A 378 11.03 10.11 -3.19
CA VAL A 378 11.83 10.53 -4.37
C VAL A 378 11.37 9.90 -5.68
N LEU A 379 11.30 8.57 -5.78
CA LEU A 379 10.86 7.91 -7.02
C LEU A 379 9.45 8.37 -7.42
N PRO A 380 8.44 8.27 -6.53
CA PRO A 380 7.11 8.77 -6.83
C PRO A 380 7.08 10.25 -7.26
N THR A 381 7.82 11.15 -6.60
CA THR A 381 7.81 12.59 -6.92
C THR A 381 8.45 12.89 -8.26
N ILE A 382 9.57 12.24 -8.59
CA ILE A 382 10.16 12.29 -9.95
C ILE A 382 9.13 11.77 -10.95
N ALA A 383 8.51 10.62 -10.66
CA ALA A 383 7.51 10.04 -11.53
C ALA A 383 6.31 10.96 -11.74
N GLY A 384 5.84 11.66 -10.70
CA GLY A 384 4.74 12.60 -10.78
C GLY A 384 5.06 13.88 -11.55
N LYS A 385 6.35 14.29 -11.58
CA LYS A 385 6.84 15.47 -12.31
C LYS A 385 7.33 15.15 -13.73
N ARG A 386 7.26 13.90 -14.17
CA ARG A 386 7.67 13.49 -15.52
C ARG A 386 6.92 14.28 -16.60
N PRO A 387 7.53 14.53 -17.76
CA PRO A 387 6.81 15.08 -18.92
C PRO A 387 5.56 14.25 -19.26
N LEU A 388 4.46 14.92 -19.62
CA LEU A 388 3.25 14.20 -20.03
C LEU A 388 3.52 13.32 -21.26
N GLY A 389 2.95 12.12 -21.26
CA GLY A 389 3.22 11.12 -22.31
C GLY A 389 4.47 10.29 -22.08
N SER A 390 5.40 10.72 -21.22
CA SER A 390 6.58 9.92 -20.88
C SER A 390 6.29 8.86 -19.82
N THR A 391 7.18 7.87 -19.77
CA THR A 391 7.20 6.79 -18.80
C THR A 391 8.31 7.07 -17.77
N VAL A 392 8.32 6.32 -16.67
CA VAL A 392 9.39 6.38 -15.67
C VAL A 392 10.05 5.02 -15.62
N ILE A 393 11.37 5.03 -15.66
CA ILE A 393 12.20 3.86 -15.51
C ILE A 393 13.08 4.11 -14.30
N ILE A 394 13.15 3.11 -13.43
CA ILE A 394 14.08 3.07 -12.33
C ILE A 394 14.89 1.80 -12.45
N GLU A 395 16.20 1.97 -12.46
CA GLU A 395 17.15 0.87 -12.39
C GLU A 395 17.98 1.02 -11.12
N ASP A 396 18.45 -0.11 -10.61
CA ASP A 396 19.13 -0.23 -9.33
C ASP A 396 20.35 -1.12 -9.48
N VAL A 397 21.53 -0.53 -9.37
CA VAL A 397 22.80 -1.22 -9.57
C VAL A 397 23.58 -1.28 -8.28
N ALA A 398 24.49 -2.24 -8.18
CA ALA A 398 25.41 -2.33 -7.07
C ALA A 398 26.84 -2.60 -7.56
N VAL A 399 27.81 -2.00 -6.87
CA VAL A 399 29.25 -2.26 -7.02
C VAL A 399 29.87 -2.34 -5.63
N SER A 400 31.14 -2.73 -5.54
CA SER A 400 31.90 -2.51 -4.30
C SER A 400 31.93 -1.02 -3.96
N ILE A 401 31.80 -0.68 -2.68
CA ILE A 401 31.59 0.71 -2.24
C ILE A 401 32.73 1.65 -2.68
N GLU A 402 33.94 1.13 -2.81
CA GLU A 402 35.13 1.87 -3.24
C GLU A 402 35.04 2.34 -4.70
N LEU A 403 34.29 1.62 -5.54
CA LEU A 403 34.09 1.93 -6.96
C LEU A 403 32.92 2.89 -7.20
N LEU A 404 32.12 3.14 -6.17
CA LEU A 404 30.89 3.92 -6.29
C LEU A 404 31.11 5.37 -6.80
N PRO A 405 32.16 6.12 -6.36
CA PRO A 405 32.42 7.45 -6.90
C PRO A 405 32.61 7.45 -8.43
N GLU A 406 33.39 6.50 -8.94
CA GLU A 406 33.70 6.40 -10.37
C GLU A 406 32.47 5.96 -11.17
N LEU A 407 31.70 4.99 -10.65
CA LEU A 407 30.44 4.59 -11.27
C LEU A 407 29.47 5.76 -11.43
N ILE A 408 29.25 6.55 -10.36
CA ILE A 408 28.35 7.71 -10.38
C ILE A 408 28.80 8.72 -11.43
N HIS A 409 30.11 8.99 -11.53
CA HIS A 409 30.67 9.89 -12.53
C HIS A 409 30.37 9.41 -13.95
N GLU A 410 30.69 8.15 -14.27
CA GLU A 410 30.47 7.57 -15.59
C GLU A 410 28.98 7.48 -15.96
N MET A 411 28.12 7.18 -14.99
CA MET A 411 26.66 7.18 -15.17
C MET A 411 26.13 8.58 -15.51
N ARG A 412 26.61 9.64 -14.85
CA ARG A 412 26.23 11.03 -15.21
C ARG A 412 26.65 11.37 -16.64
N SER A 413 27.88 11.02 -17.02
CA SER A 413 28.33 11.20 -18.41
C SER A 413 27.50 10.39 -19.41
N LEU A 414 27.02 9.20 -19.02
CA LEU A 414 26.11 8.41 -19.85
C LEU A 414 24.75 9.11 -20.01
N PHE A 415 24.17 9.66 -18.93
CA PHE A 415 22.92 10.41 -19.02
C PHE A 415 23.04 11.64 -19.94
N GLU A 416 24.16 12.36 -19.89
CA GLU A 416 24.43 13.49 -20.79
C GLU A 416 24.49 13.06 -22.25
N ARG A 417 25.17 11.94 -22.57
CA ARG A 417 25.26 11.41 -23.95
C ARG A 417 23.91 11.06 -24.55
N TYR A 418 22.99 10.53 -23.74
CA TYR A 418 21.66 10.10 -24.18
C TYR A 418 20.55 11.12 -23.87
N ASP A 419 20.91 12.36 -23.52
CA ASP A 419 20.01 13.48 -23.24
C ASP A 419 19.01 13.25 -22.09
N PHE A 420 19.36 12.42 -21.11
CA PHE A 420 18.60 12.23 -19.87
C PHE A 420 18.94 13.31 -18.84
N LYS A 421 18.74 14.58 -19.18
CA LYS A 421 19.12 15.75 -18.37
C LYS A 421 18.48 15.82 -16.97
N ASN A 422 17.33 15.19 -16.79
CA ASN A 422 16.60 15.15 -15.51
C ASN A 422 16.81 13.82 -14.76
N ALA A 423 17.86 13.06 -15.12
CA ALA A 423 18.16 11.80 -14.46
C ALA A 423 18.57 12.06 -13.01
N ALA A 424 17.87 11.43 -12.07
CA ALA A 424 18.17 11.54 -10.66
C ALA A 424 18.86 10.27 -10.17
N ILE A 425 19.87 10.42 -9.31
CA ILE A 425 20.57 9.35 -8.60
C ILE A 425 20.28 9.46 -7.09
N PHE A 426 19.84 8.37 -6.49
CA PHE A 426 19.69 8.23 -5.04
C PHE A 426 19.91 6.79 -4.63
N GLY A 427 20.14 6.48 -3.36
CA GLY A 427 20.21 5.08 -2.95
C GLY A 427 20.98 4.78 -1.68
N HIS A 428 21.08 3.48 -1.40
CA HIS A 428 21.70 2.90 -0.21
C HIS A 428 23.21 2.77 -0.40
N VAL A 429 23.91 3.91 -0.42
CA VAL A 429 25.32 3.99 -0.81
C VAL A 429 26.26 3.23 0.12
N LEU A 430 25.85 2.96 1.38
CA LEU A 430 26.59 2.09 2.29
C LEU A 430 26.71 0.64 1.77
N SER A 431 25.75 0.18 0.97
CA SER A 431 25.78 -1.14 0.31
C SER A 431 26.36 -1.09 -1.10
N GLY A 432 26.99 0.02 -1.51
CA GLY A 432 27.46 0.24 -2.88
C GLY A 432 26.33 0.26 -3.92
N ASN A 433 25.09 0.51 -3.49
CA ASN A 433 23.89 0.43 -4.30
C ASN A 433 23.31 1.82 -4.58
N ILE A 434 23.13 2.13 -5.86
CA ILE A 434 22.44 3.34 -6.32
C ILE A 434 21.25 2.96 -7.20
N HIS A 435 20.26 3.83 -7.17
CA HIS A 435 19.17 3.88 -8.13
C HIS A 435 19.38 5.07 -9.04
N PHE A 436 19.01 4.92 -10.31
CA PHE A 436 18.79 6.06 -11.18
C PHE A 436 17.40 6.03 -11.78
N VAL A 437 16.86 7.21 -12.04
CA VAL A 437 15.54 7.38 -12.62
C VAL A 437 15.62 8.21 -13.89
N ILE A 438 15.10 7.68 -15.00
CA ILE A 438 14.99 8.37 -16.29
C ILE A 438 13.53 8.38 -16.75
N THR A 439 13.18 9.35 -17.61
CA THR A 439 11.79 9.55 -18.05
C THR A 439 11.62 9.60 -19.58
N PRO A 440 11.91 8.52 -20.33
CA PRO A 440 11.79 8.51 -21.78
C PRO A 440 10.33 8.51 -22.24
N ASN A 441 10.08 9.07 -23.42
CA ASN A 441 8.80 8.99 -24.11
C ASN A 441 8.83 7.91 -25.19
N PHE A 442 8.26 6.75 -24.90
CA PHE A 442 8.20 5.62 -25.82
C PHE A 442 7.19 5.77 -26.97
N ASN A 443 6.42 6.87 -27.02
CA ASN A 443 5.67 7.22 -28.22
C ASN A 443 6.56 7.90 -29.28
N ASN A 444 7.82 8.23 -28.93
CA ASN A 444 8.82 8.76 -29.84
C ASN A 444 9.83 7.66 -30.21
N GLU A 445 9.83 7.24 -31.48
CA GLU A 445 10.71 6.17 -31.97
C GLU A 445 12.20 6.49 -31.85
N ASN A 446 12.59 7.77 -31.87
CA ASN A 446 13.99 8.17 -31.69
C ASN A 446 14.40 7.99 -30.22
N GLU A 447 13.53 8.33 -29.27
CA GLU A 447 13.79 8.11 -27.84
C GLU A 447 13.77 6.62 -27.49
N LEU A 448 12.92 5.81 -28.13
CA LEU A 448 12.96 4.35 -27.95
C LEU A 448 14.30 3.76 -28.43
N ARG A 449 14.80 4.19 -29.61
CA ARG A 449 16.13 3.78 -30.11
C ARG A 449 17.26 4.29 -29.21
N GLY A 450 17.15 5.52 -28.70
CA GLY A 450 18.09 6.07 -27.73
C GLY A 450 18.13 5.27 -26.43
N TYR A 451 16.96 4.85 -25.93
CA TYR A 451 16.84 3.98 -24.76
C TYR A 451 17.49 2.61 -24.98
N ASP A 452 17.28 1.98 -26.14
CA ASP A 452 17.91 0.70 -26.48
C ASP A 452 19.44 0.78 -26.46
N ALA A 453 20.00 1.78 -27.13
CA ALA A 453 21.44 2.02 -27.14
C ALA A 453 21.97 2.35 -25.73
N PHE A 454 21.24 3.16 -24.96
CA PHE A 454 21.56 3.43 -23.56
C PHE A 454 21.64 2.15 -22.74
N MET A 455 20.67 1.23 -22.85
CA MET A 455 20.66 -0.01 -22.07
C MET A 455 21.86 -0.91 -22.40
N HIS A 456 22.27 -1.02 -23.67
CA HIS A 456 23.45 -1.78 -24.07
C HIS A 456 24.74 -1.19 -23.48
N GLU A 457 24.91 0.13 -23.54
CA GLU A 457 26.10 0.79 -23.00
C GLU A 457 26.12 0.79 -21.46
N PHE A 458 24.97 1.04 -20.83
CA PHE A 458 24.76 0.96 -19.38
C PHE A 458 25.12 -0.42 -18.84
N THR A 459 24.60 -1.48 -19.46
CA THR A 459 24.85 -2.84 -18.98
C THR A 459 26.31 -3.24 -19.16
N GLY A 460 26.94 -2.87 -20.27
CA GLY A 460 28.38 -3.04 -20.47
C GLY A 460 29.23 -2.26 -19.45
N LEU A 461 28.85 -1.01 -19.14
CA LEU A 461 29.51 -0.17 -18.14
C LEU A 461 29.50 -0.85 -16.77
N VAL A 462 28.32 -1.27 -16.30
CA VAL A 462 28.18 -1.85 -14.95
C VAL A 462 28.78 -3.26 -14.89
N ALA A 463 28.39 -4.15 -15.81
CA ALA A 463 28.77 -5.56 -15.76
C ALA A 463 30.24 -5.80 -16.15
N ASN A 464 30.74 -5.15 -17.19
CA ASN A 464 32.08 -5.45 -17.72
C ASN A 464 33.16 -4.53 -17.13
N LYS A 465 32.92 -3.21 -17.07
CA LYS A 465 33.93 -2.26 -16.55
C LYS A 465 34.02 -2.29 -15.02
N PHE A 466 32.89 -2.27 -14.31
CA PHE A 466 32.87 -2.27 -12.84
C PHE A 466 32.70 -3.65 -12.20
N ASN A 467 32.44 -4.69 -13.00
CA ASN A 467 32.08 -6.02 -12.49
C ASN A 467 30.92 -5.97 -11.47
N GLY A 468 30.02 -5.01 -11.61
CA GLY A 468 28.88 -4.78 -10.74
C GLY A 468 27.69 -5.70 -11.02
N SER A 469 26.63 -5.50 -10.25
CA SER A 469 25.32 -6.12 -10.44
C SER A 469 24.40 -5.16 -11.20
N LEU A 470 23.71 -5.67 -12.23
CA LEU A 470 22.70 -4.89 -12.96
C LEU A 470 21.42 -4.71 -12.16
N LYS A 471 21.20 -5.55 -11.14
CA LYS A 471 20.03 -5.50 -10.25
C LYS A 471 20.39 -5.77 -8.81
N ALA A 472 20.29 -4.75 -7.98
CA ALA A 472 20.60 -4.86 -6.55
C ALA A 472 19.45 -5.51 -5.76
N GLU A 473 18.20 -5.09 -5.98
CA GLU A 473 17.05 -5.44 -5.12
C GLU A 473 15.68 -5.50 -5.81
N HIS A 474 15.50 -4.86 -6.98
CA HIS A 474 14.21 -4.83 -7.67
C HIS A 474 13.93 -6.06 -8.53
N GLY A 475 14.91 -6.97 -8.66
CA GLY A 475 14.86 -8.11 -9.55
C GLY A 475 15.08 -7.76 -11.03
N SER A 476 15.57 -8.71 -11.82
CA SER A 476 15.77 -8.63 -13.27
C SER A 476 14.55 -8.12 -14.03
N GLY A 477 13.40 -8.77 -13.81
CA GLY A 477 12.25 -8.63 -14.68
C GLY A 477 12.58 -8.69 -16.18
N ARG A 478 11.67 -8.16 -16.97
CA ARG A 478 11.77 -8.06 -18.43
C ARG A 478 12.83 -7.06 -18.89
N ASN A 479 13.10 -6.04 -18.08
CA ASN A 479 13.99 -4.96 -18.50
C ASN A 479 15.47 -5.36 -18.50
N ILE A 480 15.90 -6.20 -17.56
CA ILE A 480 17.31 -6.63 -17.45
C ILE A 480 17.54 -8.07 -17.94
N SER A 481 16.51 -8.91 -18.03
CA SER A 481 16.66 -10.29 -18.52
C SER A 481 17.45 -10.46 -19.83
N PRO A 482 17.26 -9.61 -20.88
CA PRO A 482 18.06 -9.68 -22.11
C PRO A 482 19.57 -9.54 -21.90
N PHE A 483 19.96 -8.84 -20.83
CA PHE A 483 21.33 -8.49 -20.50
C PHE A 483 21.93 -9.37 -19.40
N ALA A 484 21.19 -10.36 -18.89
CA ALA A 484 21.69 -11.30 -17.88
C ALA A 484 22.97 -12.01 -18.34
N ILE A 485 23.07 -12.35 -19.65
CA ILE A 485 24.27 -12.94 -20.24
C ILE A 485 25.48 -12.00 -20.20
N VAL A 486 25.28 -10.68 -20.26
CA VAL A 486 26.36 -9.68 -20.15
C VAL A 486 26.92 -9.69 -18.73
N GLU A 487 26.05 -9.81 -17.72
CA GLU A 487 26.47 -9.85 -16.32
C GLU A 487 27.14 -11.16 -15.91
N TRP A 488 26.60 -12.29 -16.38
CA TRP A 488 26.98 -13.62 -15.89
C TRP A 488 27.96 -14.36 -16.80
N GLY A 489 28.11 -13.94 -18.05
CA GLY A 489 28.83 -14.71 -19.06
C GLY A 489 28.10 -15.99 -19.46
N GLN A 490 28.62 -16.68 -20.48
CA GLN A 490 27.95 -17.85 -21.08
C GLN A 490 27.80 -19.00 -20.09
N GLU A 491 28.84 -19.33 -19.32
CA GLU A 491 28.86 -20.50 -18.43
C GLU A 491 27.83 -20.40 -17.30
N CYS A 492 27.81 -19.29 -16.56
CA CYS A 492 26.81 -19.09 -15.50
C CYS A 492 25.40 -18.93 -16.07
N TRP A 493 25.25 -18.33 -17.26
CA TRP A 493 23.95 -18.23 -17.92
C TRP A 493 23.39 -19.60 -18.33
N ASP A 494 24.25 -20.49 -18.83
CA ASP A 494 23.87 -21.88 -19.15
C ASP A 494 23.47 -22.67 -17.90
N LEU A 495 24.21 -22.51 -16.78
CA LEU A 495 23.83 -23.09 -15.49
C LEU A 495 22.44 -22.61 -15.02
N MET A 496 22.13 -21.32 -15.20
CA MET A 496 20.81 -20.79 -14.87
C MET A 496 19.70 -21.41 -15.75
N TRP A 497 19.96 -21.64 -17.03
CA TRP A 497 19.03 -22.37 -17.88
C TRP A 497 18.90 -23.84 -17.46
N GLU A 498 19.98 -24.51 -17.07
CA GLU A 498 19.94 -25.89 -16.55
C GLU A 498 18.99 -25.96 -15.34
N ILE A 499 19.11 -25.03 -14.39
CA ILE A 499 18.23 -24.90 -13.23
C ILE A 499 16.76 -24.66 -13.65
N LYS A 500 16.53 -23.76 -14.61
CA LYS A 500 15.17 -23.49 -15.11
C LYS A 500 14.52 -24.74 -15.72
N HIS A 501 15.24 -25.47 -16.57
CA HIS A 501 14.70 -26.68 -17.19
C HIS A 501 14.49 -27.81 -16.17
N LEU A 502 15.32 -27.87 -15.12
CA LEU A 502 15.18 -28.83 -14.05
C LEU A 502 13.87 -28.63 -13.24
N LEU A 503 13.56 -27.39 -12.88
CA LEU A 503 12.40 -27.07 -12.03
C LEU A 503 11.12 -26.76 -12.80
N ASP A 504 11.23 -26.37 -14.07
CA ASP A 504 10.10 -26.07 -14.95
C ASP A 504 10.42 -26.49 -16.40
N PRO A 505 10.39 -27.80 -16.70
CA PRO A 505 10.83 -28.35 -17.98
C PRO A 505 10.01 -27.89 -19.18
N LYS A 506 8.73 -27.52 -18.97
CA LYS A 506 7.87 -26.95 -20.02
C LYS A 506 7.92 -25.42 -20.07
N GLY A 507 8.63 -24.78 -19.15
CA GLY A 507 8.69 -23.32 -19.06
C GLY A 507 7.33 -22.67 -18.78
N ILE A 508 6.44 -23.32 -18.03
CA ILE A 508 5.09 -22.80 -17.72
C ILE A 508 5.10 -21.65 -16.73
N PHE A 509 6.15 -21.49 -15.93
CA PHE A 509 6.23 -20.46 -14.90
C PHE A 509 6.96 -19.21 -15.39
N ASN A 510 6.18 -18.12 -15.43
CA ASN A 510 6.56 -16.73 -15.67
C ASN A 510 7.64 -16.55 -16.76
N PRO A 511 7.34 -16.94 -18.02
CA PRO A 511 8.32 -16.92 -19.11
C PRO A 511 8.84 -15.49 -19.38
N ASP A 512 10.09 -15.42 -19.82
CA ASP A 512 10.78 -14.18 -20.21
C ASP A 512 10.78 -13.13 -19.08
N VAL A 513 11.16 -13.53 -17.86
CA VAL A 513 11.21 -12.64 -16.69
C VAL A 513 12.54 -12.68 -15.94
N LYS A 514 13.17 -13.85 -15.78
CA LYS A 514 14.54 -13.94 -15.24
C LYS A 514 15.59 -14.24 -16.27
N LEU A 515 15.20 -15.07 -17.23
CA LEU A 515 16.02 -15.52 -18.33
C LEU A 515 15.16 -15.38 -19.58
N THR A 516 15.79 -14.93 -20.64
CA THR A 516 15.17 -14.89 -21.97
C THR A 516 16.26 -15.13 -23.01
N ARG A 517 15.82 -15.56 -24.19
CA ARG A 517 16.64 -15.57 -25.41
C ARG A 517 16.23 -14.45 -26.36
N ASP A 518 15.22 -13.65 -25.99
CA ASP A 518 14.81 -12.47 -26.74
C ASP A 518 15.64 -11.26 -26.29
N HIS A 519 16.58 -10.87 -27.14
CA HIS A 519 17.46 -9.72 -26.89
C HIS A 519 16.76 -8.36 -27.04
N THR A 520 15.50 -8.34 -27.43
CA THR A 520 14.71 -7.11 -27.67
C THR A 520 13.59 -6.91 -26.64
N LEU A 521 13.43 -7.83 -25.69
CA LEU A 521 12.33 -7.84 -24.72
C LEU A 521 12.19 -6.53 -23.94
N HIS A 522 13.30 -5.84 -23.65
CA HIS A 522 13.29 -4.57 -22.93
C HIS A 522 12.58 -3.44 -23.68
N MET A 523 12.42 -3.55 -25.01
CA MET A 523 11.72 -2.59 -25.87
C MET A 523 10.26 -2.97 -26.15
N GLN A 524 9.80 -4.15 -25.73
CA GLN A 524 8.47 -4.65 -26.07
C GLN A 524 7.45 -4.31 -24.98
N HIS A 525 6.16 -4.27 -25.37
CA HIS A 525 5.03 -4.12 -24.43
C HIS A 525 5.11 -2.91 -23.49
N LEU A 526 5.72 -1.81 -23.94
CA LEU A 526 5.89 -0.59 -23.15
C LEU A 526 4.57 0.17 -22.98
N LYS A 527 4.38 0.75 -21.79
CA LYS A 527 3.21 1.57 -21.46
C LYS A 527 3.21 2.86 -22.28
N SER A 528 2.02 3.24 -22.74
CA SER A 528 1.72 4.62 -23.14
C SER A 528 0.94 5.31 -22.02
N PHE A 529 1.37 6.51 -21.62
CA PHE A 529 0.72 7.33 -20.59
C PHE A 529 0.02 8.54 -21.21
N ALA A 530 -1.05 8.30 -21.97
CA ALA A 530 -1.90 9.37 -22.48
C ALA A 530 -2.40 10.27 -21.34
N ALA A 531 -2.28 11.59 -21.49
CA ALA A 531 -2.85 12.55 -20.56
C ALA A 531 -4.38 12.51 -20.61
N VAL A 532 -5.03 12.55 -19.44
CA VAL A 532 -6.50 12.41 -19.33
C VAL A 532 -7.09 13.45 -18.38
N HIS A 533 -6.51 13.60 -17.19
CA HIS A 533 -7.05 14.48 -16.15
C HIS A 533 -5.94 14.83 -15.15
N ASP A 534 -5.88 16.08 -14.71
CA ASP A 534 -4.77 16.59 -13.89
C ASP A 534 -4.57 15.80 -12.60
N GLU A 535 -5.66 15.44 -11.92
CA GLU A 535 -5.73 14.63 -10.70
C GLU A 535 -5.01 13.29 -10.82
N ILE A 536 -5.00 12.68 -12.01
CA ILE A 536 -4.44 11.34 -12.22
C ILE A 536 -3.26 11.33 -13.19
N ASN A 537 -2.95 12.43 -13.86
CA ASN A 537 -1.87 12.52 -14.85
C ASN A 537 -0.51 12.13 -14.27
N ALA A 538 -0.24 12.53 -13.02
CA ALA A 538 0.95 12.14 -12.26
C ALA A 538 1.03 10.63 -11.96
N CYS A 539 -0.06 9.87 -12.05
CA CYS A 539 -0.10 8.45 -11.68
C CYS A 539 0.81 7.60 -12.57
N MET A 540 1.74 6.86 -11.96
CA MET A 540 2.58 5.85 -12.62
C MET A 540 2.06 4.41 -12.45
N GLU A 541 0.87 4.23 -11.86
CA GLU A 541 0.27 2.91 -11.62
C GLU A 541 1.02 2.01 -10.60
N CYS A 542 1.71 2.60 -9.60
CA CYS A 542 2.52 1.83 -8.63
C CYS A 542 1.74 0.94 -7.65
N GLY A 543 0.45 1.21 -7.42
CA GLY A 543 -0.42 0.38 -6.57
C GLY A 543 -0.38 0.69 -5.07
N PHE A 544 0.35 1.70 -4.59
CA PHE A 544 0.41 2.05 -3.16
C PHE A 544 -0.96 2.44 -2.57
N CYS A 545 -1.88 2.90 -3.41
CA CYS A 545 -3.23 3.28 -3.05
C CYS A 545 -4.20 2.10 -2.84
N GLU A 546 -3.84 0.88 -3.23
CA GLU A 546 -4.78 -0.25 -3.22
C GLU A 546 -5.14 -0.77 -1.82
N PRO A 547 -4.21 -0.89 -0.84
CA PRO A 547 -4.52 -1.45 0.48
C PRO A 547 -5.61 -0.68 1.24
N VAL A 548 -5.72 0.63 1.02
CA VAL A 548 -6.73 1.50 1.68
C VAL A 548 -8.09 1.51 0.97
N CYS A 549 -8.20 0.93 -0.22
CA CYS A 549 -9.41 1.04 -1.02
C CYS A 549 -10.51 0.09 -0.49
N PRO A 550 -11.73 0.60 -0.24
CA PRO A 550 -12.84 -0.24 0.21
C PRO A 550 -13.35 -1.21 -0.87
N SER A 551 -13.12 -0.92 -2.17
CA SER A 551 -13.56 -1.77 -3.28
C SER A 551 -12.57 -2.86 -3.69
N ARG A 552 -11.42 -3.00 -3.01
CA ARG A 552 -10.34 -3.93 -3.40
C ARG A 552 -10.71 -5.42 -3.42
N LYS A 553 -11.88 -5.79 -2.87
CA LYS A 553 -12.44 -7.15 -2.89
C LYS A 553 -13.75 -7.24 -3.69
N LEU A 554 -14.10 -6.18 -4.42
CA LEU A 554 -15.35 -6.06 -5.16
C LEU A 554 -15.13 -5.72 -6.63
N SER A 555 -14.42 -4.63 -6.90
CA SER A 555 -14.29 -4.02 -8.22
C SER A 555 -12.91 -3.38 -8.38
N LEU A 556 -12.80 -2.29 -9.15
CA LEU A 556 -11.53 -1.62 -9.41
C LEU A 556 -10.99 -0.94 -8.15
N THR A 557 -9.68 -0.96 -7.98
CA THR A 557 -8.90 -0.13 -7.03
C THR A 557 -8.60 1.24 -7.66
N PRO A 558 -7.99 2.21 -6.94
CA PRO A 558 -7.69 3.51 -7.53
C PRO A 558 -6.67 3.44 -8.68
N ARG A 559 -5.63 2.58 -8.56
CA ARG A 559 -4.70 2.27 -9.66
C ARG A 559 -5.47 1.80 -10.90
N GLN A 560 -6.35 0.83 -10.71
CA GLN A 560 -7.12 0.20 -11.77
C GLN A 560 -8.11 1.19 -12.42
N ARG A 561 -8.79 2.03 -11.64
CA ARG A 561 -9.65 3.11 -12.14
C ARG A 561 -8.89 4.07 -13.04
N ASN A 562 -7.75 4.57 -12.56
CA ASN A 562 -6.91 5.47 -13.33
C ASN A 562 -6.44 4.82 -14.64
N SER A 563 -6.03 3.54 -14.58
CA SER A 563 -5.57 2.78 -15.75
C SER A 563 -6.67 2.59 -16.79
N VAL A 564 -7.86 2.17 -16.36
CA VAL A 564 -9.01 1.95 -17.25
C VAL A 564 -9.51 3.27 -17.83
N ALA A 565 -9.54 4.36 -17.06
CA ALA A 565 -9.89 5.68 -17.57
C ALA A 565 -8.96 6.14 -18.71
N ARG A 566 -7.64 5.92 -18.57
CA ARG A 566 -6.66 6.15 -19.65
C ARG A 566 -6.86 5.26 -20.86
N LYS A 567 -7.34 4.03 -20.68
CA LYS A 567 -7.70 3.20 -21.83
C LYS A 567 -8.92 3.76 -22.54
N ILE A 568 -9.99 4.07 -21.82
CA ILE A 568 -11.23 4.63 -22.37
C ILE A 568 -10.97 5.89 -23.19
N SER A 569 -10.01 6.75 -22.80
CA SER A 569 -9.67 7.96 -23.55
C SER A 569 -8.99 7.67 -24.91
N THR A 570 -8.43 6.48 -25.11
CA THR A 570 -7.83 6.05 -26.38
C THR A 570 -8.80 5.26 -27.27
N LEU A 571 -9.96 4.88 -26.76
CA LEU A 571 -10.99 4.15 -27.51
C LEU A 571 -11.89 5.09 -28.31
N SER A 572 -12.58 4.56 -29.31
CA SER A 572 -13.59 5.28 -30.10
C SER A 572 -14.82 4.41 -30.42
N GLY A 573 -15.92 5.05 -30.86
CA GLY A 573 -17.12 4.36 -31.33
C GLY A 573 -17.81 3.44 -30.30
N LEU A 574 -18.23 2.26 -30.76
CA LEU A 574 -18.96 1.28 -29.95
C LEU A 574 -18.12 0.68 -28.82
N GLU A 575 -16.81 0.49 -29.05
CA GLU A 575 -15.90 -0.06 -28.04
C GLU A 575 -15.80 0.87 -26.83
N LYS A 576 -15.60 2.17 -27.08
CA LYS A 576 -15.59 3.20 -26.02
C LYS A 576 -16.89 3.18 -25.22
N SER A 577 -18.03 3.12 -25.91
CA SER A 577 -19.36 3.12 -25.29
C SER A 577 -19.54 1.91 -24.38
N ALA A 578 -19.16 0.71 -24.83
CA ALA A 578 -19.23 -0.52 -24.06
C ALA A 578 -18.34 -0.49 -22.80
N TRP A 579 -17.14 0.09 -22.91
CA TRP A 579 -16.26 0.26 -21.77
C TRP A 579 -16.77 1.32 -20.78
N GLN A 580 -17.32 2.43 -21.26
CA GLN A 580 -17.91 3.47 -20.42
C GLN A 580 -19.10 2.94 -19.62
N GLU A 581 -19.99 2.16 -20.25
CA GLU A 581 -21.12 1.52 -19.58
C GLU A 581 -20.66 0.63 -18.41
N LYS A 582 -19.64 -0.22 -18.64
CA LYS A 582 -19.06 -1.05 -17.57
C LYS A 582 -18.34 -0.22 -16.51
N TYR A 583 -17.66 0.84 -16.93
CA TYR A 583 -16.92 1.73 -16.03
C TYR A 583 -17.83 2.53 -15.10
N GLU A 584 -19.09 2.76 -15.46
CA GLU A 584 -20.09 3.36 -14.57
C GLU A 584 -20.18 2.57 -13.25
N TYR A 585 -20.37 1.25 -13.33
CA TYR A 585 -20.42 0.43 -12.12
C TYR A 585 -19.03 0.24 -11.48
N TYR A 586 -18.08 -0.27 -12.27
CA TYR A 586 -16.78 -0.70 -11.75
C TYR A 586 -15.86 0.46 -11.34
N GLY A 587 -15.97 1.59 -12.04
CA GLY A 587 -15.20 2.80 -11.80
C GLY A 587 -15.90 3.78 -10.87
N ILE A 588 -17.16 4.12 -11.16
CA ILE A 588 -17.84 5.26 -10.54
C ILE A 588 -18.68 4.85 -9.33
N ASP A 589 -19.64 3.93 -9.49
CA ASP A 589 -20.60 3.55 -8.44
C ASP A 589 -19.93 2.89 -7.23
N THR A 590 -18.95 2.03 -7.49
CA THR A 590 -18.22 1.30 -6.44
C THR A 590 -17.09 2.12 -5.81
N CYS A 591 -16.87 3.37 -6.23
CA CYS A 591 -15.95 4.28 -5.55
C CYS A 591 -16.66 4.95 -4.36
N ALA A 592 -16.04 4.91 -3.18
CA ALA A 592 -16.53 5.59 -1.99
C ALA A 592 -16.27 7.12 -2.00
N THR A 593 -15.47 7.61 -2.96
CA THR A 593 -15.09 9.03 -3.13
C THR A 593 -14.54 9.70 -1.85
N THR A 594 -13.94 8.93 -0.95
CA THR A 594 -13.45 9.42 0.35
C THR A 594 -12.09 10.13 0.27
N GLY A 595 -11.34 9.89 -0.81
CA GLY A 595 -9.99 10.38 -1.01
C GLY A 595 -8.92 9.65 -0.19
N MET A 596 -9.22 8.50 0.43
CA MET A 596 -8.21 7.73 1.18
C MET A 596 -6.98 7.34 0.33
N CYS A 597 -7.15 7.18 -0.99
CA CYS A 597 -6.02 6.93 -1.89
C CYS A 597 -4.96 8.03 -1.86
N LYS A 598 -5.34 9.29 -1.60
CA LYS A 598 -4.41 10.43 -1.47
C LYS A 598 -3.50 10.28 -0.27
N THR A 599 -3.99 9.70 0.83
CA THR A 599 -3.20 9.52 2.07
C THR A 599 -2.06 8.52 1.93
N MET A 600 -2.18 7.59 0.98
CA MET A 600 -1.14 6.59 0.68
C MET A 600 -0.32 6.93 -0.56
N CYS A 601 -0.79 7.86 -1.39
CA CYS A 601 -0.12 8.22 -2.62
C CYS A 601 0.99 9.23 -2.31
N PRO A 602 2.27 8.93 -2.59
CA PRO A 602 3.36 9.84 -2.25
C PRO A 602 3.33 11.16 -3.04
N VAL A 603 2.62 11.21 -4.17
CA VAL A 603 2.38 12.43 -4.96
C VAL A 603 0.96 12.99 -4.81
N GLY A 604 0.21 12.54 -3.80
CA GLY A 604 -1.06 13.16 -3.42
C GLY A 604 -2.23 12.95 -4.39
N ILE A 605 -2.19 11.94 -5.26
CA ILE A 605 -3.27 11.65 -6.22
C ILE A 605 -4.58 11.32 -5.50
N ASN A 606 -5.62 12.08 -5.83
CA ASN A 606 -6.97 11.85 -5.33
C ASN A 606 -7.89 11.30 -6.43
N THR A 607 -7.78 9.99 -6.70
CA THR A 607 -8.73 9.29 -7.57
C THR A 607 -10.18 9.46 -7.10
N GLY A 608 -10.42 9.66 -5.80
CA GLY A 608 -11.77 9.92 -5.29
C GLY A 608 -12.39 11.22 -5.82
N ALA A 609 -11.59 12.28 -5.96
CA ALA A 609 -12.00 13.55 -6.55
C ALA A 609 -12.22 13.42 -8.06
N PHE A 610 -11.26 12.82 -8.78
CA PHE A 610 -11.40 12.51 -10.20
C PHE A 610 -12.72 11.76 -10.50
N ILE A 611 -13.03 10.71 -9.75
CA ILE A 611 -14.27 9.94 -9.95
C ILE A 611 -15.53 10.74 -9.62
N LEU A 612 -15.45 11.71 -8.70
CA LEU A 612 -16.58 12.58 -8.42
C LEU A 612 -16.89 13.50 -9.60
N GLU A 613 -15.87 14.01 -10.27
CA GLU A 613 -15.99 14.87 -11.48
C GLU A 613 -16.49 14.11 -12.70
N GLN A 614 -16.34 12.78 -12.73
CA GLN A 614 -16.92 11.95 -13.79
C GLN A 614 -18.44 11.77 -13.65
N LYS A 615 -19.04 12.11 -12.50
CA LYS A 615 -20.49 12.00 -12.30
C LYS A 615 -21.22 13.20 -12.91
N PRO A 616 -22.45 13.00 -13.40
CA PRO A 616 -23.26 14.11 -13.89
C PRO A 616 -23.57 15.11 -12.78
N GLU A 617 -23.51 16.41 -13.11
CA GLU A 617 -23.94 17.48 -12.23
C GLU A 617 -25.44 17.37 -11.92
N ASN A 618 -25.82 17.77 -10.71
CA ASN A 618 -27.18 17.66 -10.22
C ASN A 618 -27.62 18.93 -9.46
N ASN A 619 -27.42 20.10 -10.07
CA ASN A 619 -27.63 21.43 -9.50
C ASN A 619 -29.11 21.86 -9.34
N HIS A 620 -30.03 20.92 -9.10
CA HIS A 620 -31.42 21.27 -8.83
C HIS A 620 -31.55 21.90 -7.43
N PRO A 621 -32.42 22.91 -7.24
CA PRO A 621 -32.68 23.47 -5.92
C PRO A 621 -33.27 22.43 -4.97
N VAL A 622 -32.77 22.39 -3.73
CA VAL A 622 -33.24 21.45 -2.71
C VAL A 622 -33.64 22.19 -1.45
N ASN A 623 -34.72 21.74 -0.81
CA ASN A 623 -35.06 22.18 0.53
C ASN A 623 -34.40 21.22 1.55
N HIS A 624 -33.35 21.68 2.23
CA HIS A 624 -32.56 20.85 3.12
C HIS A 624 -33.37 20.27 4.29
N SER A 625 -34.16 21.08 4.99
CA SER A 625 -35.01 20.56 6.09
C SER A 625 -36.06 19.57 5.59
N GLN A 626 -36.56 19.73 4.37
CA GLN A 626 -37.44 18.73 3.74
C GLN A 626 -36.70 17.41 3.49
N GLU A 627 -35.49 17.42 2.94
CA GLU A 627 -34.67 16.20 2.75
C GLU A 627 -34.45 15.44 4.06
N ILE A 628 -34.08 16.16 5.13
CA ILE A 628 -33.88 15.55 6.46
C ILE A 628 -35.18 14.97 7.00
N ARG A 629 -36.31 15.68 6.84
CA ARG A 629 -37.64 15.19 7.25
C ARG A 629 -38.04 13.94 6.47
N MET A 630 -37.81 13.90 5.16
CA MET A 630 -38.11 12.72 4.33
C MET A 630 -37.24 11.53 4.72
N ALA A 631 -35.93 11.72 4.89
CA ALA A 631 -35.02 10.65 5.33
C ALA A 631 -35.45 10.09 6.70
N LYS A 632 -35.77 10.97 7.67
CA LYS A 632 -36.28 10.58 8.99
C LYS A 632 -37.63 9.85 8.90
N MET A 633 -38.53 10.26 8.00
CA MET A 633 -39.79 9.57 7.75
C MET A 633 -39.58 8.18 7.14
N GLN A 634 -38.67 8.02 6.19
CA GLN A 634 -38.31 6.72 5.61
C GLN A 634 -37.77 5.77 6.67
N VAL A 635 -36.86 6.24 7.53
CA VAL A 635 -36.35 5.43 8.66
C VAL A 635 -37.49 5.05 9.61
N LYS A 636 -38.40 5.98 9.95
CA LYS A 636 -39.54 5.70 10.82
C LYS A 636 -40.47 4.63 10.23
N LEU A 637 -40.78 4.70 8.94
CA LEU A 637 -41.59 3.70 8.23
C LEU A 637 -40.88 2.34 8.20
N GLY A 638 -39.59 2.33 7.92
CA GLY A 638 -38.76 1.12 7.97
C GLY A 638 -38.75 0.50 9.37
N ASN A 639 -38.56 1.29 10.43
CA ASN A 639 -38.60 0.81 11.81
C ASN A 639 -39.99 0.25 12.19
N LEU A 640 -41.08 0.87 11.72
CA LEU A 640 -42.44 0.36 11.94
C LEU A 640 -42.63 -0.99 11.25
N ALA A 641 -42.24 -1.10 9.97
CA ALA A 641 -42.29 -2.36 9.25
C ALA A 641 -41.45 -3.44 9.95
N ALA A 642 -40.23 -3.11 10.37
CA ALA A 642 -39.35 -4.02 11.12
C ALA A 642 -39.96 -4.47 12.45
N SER A 643 -40.74 -3.63 13.13
CA SER A 643 -41.45 -4.01 14.37
C SER A 643 -42.57 -5.01 14.16
N VAL A 644 -43.15 -5.07 12.95
CA VAL A 644 -44.24 -5.99 12.58
C VAL A 644 -43.69 -7.31 12.05
N ILE A 645 -42.74 -7.26 11.11
CA ILE A 645 -42.25 -8.47 10.40
C ILE A 645 -40.85 -8.95 10.82
N GLY A 646 -40.17 -8.20 11.69
CA GLY A 646 -38.79 -8.45 12.13
C GLY A 646 -37.73 -7.79 11.23
N SER A 647 -36.66 -7.28 11.83
CA SER A 647 -35.59 -6.55 11.13
C SER A 647 -34.85 -7.42 10.10
N VAL A 648 -34.54 -8.67 10.45
CA VAL A 648 -33.84 -9.63 9.57
C VAL A 648 -34.71 -9.97 8.34
N ASN A 649 -36.02 -10.13 8.51
CA ASN A 649 -36.93 -10.41 7.40
C ASN A 649 -37.08 -9.19 6.49
N LEU A 650 -37.21 -7.99 7.06
CA LEU A 650 -37.25 -6.76 6.28
C LEU A 650 -35.94 -6.53 5.50
N GLN A 651 -34.80 -6.89 6.07
CA GLN A 651 -33.53 -6.85 5.34
C GLN A 651 -33.54 -7.79 4.13
N LYS A 652 -34.01 -9.03 4.27
CA LYS A 652 -34.11 -9.97 3.13
C LYS A 652 -35.04 -9.44 2.04
N ILE A 653 -36.21 -8.91 2.41
CA ILE A 653 -37.20 -8.36 1.47
C ILE A 653 -36.63 -7.13 0.74
N SER A 654 -36.07 -6.17 1.48
CA SER A 654 -35.48 -4.97 0.88
C SER A 654 -34.25 -5.28 0.03
N SER A 655 -33.45 -6.28 0.41
CA SER A 655 -32.31 -6.76 -0.38
C SER A 655 -32.77 -7.40 -1.70
N PHE A 656 -33.84 -8.20 -1.67
CA PHE A 656 -34.45 -8.75 -2.88
C PHE A 656 -34.98 -7.64 -3.79
N ALA A 657 -35.73 -6.67 -3.22
CA ALA A 657 -36.23 -5.52 -3.98
C ALA A 657 -35.09 -4.70 -4.61
N HIS A 658 -34.03 -4.42 -3.83
CA HIS A 658 -32.83 -3.73 -4.30
C HIS A 658 -32.12 -4.47 -5.45
N SER A 659 -32.06 -5.80 -5.40
CA SER A 659 -31.46 -6.61 -6.47
C SER A 659 -32.18 -6.48 -7.81
N LYS A 660 -33.47 -6.09 -7.80
CA LYS A 660 -34.29 -5.85 -8.99
C LYS A 660 -34.33 -4.37 -9.38
N ILE A 661 -34.38 -3.48 -8.40
CA ILE A 661 -34.49 -2.04 -8.59
C ILE A 661 -33.46 -1.36 -7.69
N LYS A 662 -32.31 -0.99 -8.27
CA LYS A 662 -31.14 -0.44 -7.55
C LYS A 662 -31.42 0.88 -6.82
N SER A 663 -32.47 1.61 -7.19
CA SER A 663 -32.89 2.84 -6.51
C SER A 663 -33.57 2.60 -5.15
N ILE A 664 -34.04 1.37 -4.88
CA ILE A 664 -34.63 1.01 -3.58
C ILE A 664 -33.48 0.76 -2.58
N PRO A 665 -33.37 1.52 -1.47
CA PRO A 665 -32.32 1.29 -0.49
C PRO A 665 -32.58 0.02 0.33
N ILE A 666 -31.51 -0.64 0.78
CA ILE A 666 -31.60 -1.78 1.69
C ILE A 666 -31.86 -1.32 3.13
N TYR A 667 -32.75 -2.03 3.83
CA TYR A 667 -32.90 -1.94 5.27
C TYR A 667 -31.94 -2.91 5.95
N LEU A 668 -31.04 -2.42 6.81
CA LEU A 668 -30.12 -3.27 7.56
C LEU A 668 -30.76 -3.71 8.89
N ASP A 669 -30.48 -4.93 9.33
CA ASP A 669 -30.95 -5.44 10.63
C ASP A 669 -30.50 -4.58 11.83
N THR A 670 -29.37 -3.87 11.70
CA THR A 670 -28.80 -2.91 12.65
C THR A 670 -29.27 -1.46 12.46
N MET A 671 -30.29 -1.23 11.63
CA MET A 671 -30.81 0.13 11.37
C MET A 671 -31.22 0.84 12.68
N PRO A 672 -30.67 2.03 12.97
CA PRO A 672 -31.07 2.80 14.14
C PRO A 672 -32.53 3.24 14.07
N LYS A 673 -33.08 3.63 15.22
CA LYS A 673 -34.39 4.29 15.25
C LYS A 673 -34.30 5.67 14.60
N ALA A 674 -35.42 6.17 14.06
CA ALA A 674 -35.53 7.57 13.65
C ALA A 674 -35.31 8.50 14.87
N GLN A 675 -34.47 9.52 14.72
CA GLN A 675 -34.16 10.51 15.77
C GLN A 675 -35.44 11.24 16.21
N PRO A 676 -35.94 11.11 17.45
CA PRO A 676 -37.21 11.74 17.84
C PRO A 676 -37.08 13.25 18.12
N LEU A 677 -35.90 13.72 18.50
CA LEU A 677 -35.69 15.09 18.97
C LEU A 677 -35.83 16.13 17.85
N LYS A 678 -36.21 17.35 18.25
CA LYS A 678 -36.16 18.58 17.45
C LYS A 678 -35.06 19.48 18.02
N PHE A 679 -34.27 20.11 17.15
CA PHE A 679 -33.06 20.83 17.52
C PHE A 679 -33.28 22.34 17.51
N ASN A 680 -34.23 22.82 18.32
CA ASN A 680 -34.60 24.23 18.37
C ASN A 680 -33.90 24.97 19.52
N THR A 681 -33.60 26.25 19.32
CA THR A 681 -33.19 27.18 20.38
C THR A 681 -34.40 27.61 21.20
N THR A 682 -34.32 27.56 22.54
CA THR A 682 -35.45 27.95 23.41
C THR A 682 -35.08 28.92 24.53
N ASP A 683 -33.85 29.46 24.58
CA ASP A 683 -33.43 30.28 25.73
C ASP A 683 -32.52 31.47 25.37
N ASN A 684 -32.62 32.57 26.13
CA ASN A 684 -31.89 33.84 25.94
C ASN A 684 -30.67 34.01 26.87
N SER A 685 -30.21 32.95 27.54
CA SER A 685 -29.04 32.98 28.44
C SER A 685 -27.68 33.17 27.72
N LYS A 686 -26.64 33.60 28.45
CA LYS A 686 -25.25 33.65 27.95
C LYS A 686 -24.81 32.23 27.57
N THR A 687 -24.40 32.02 26.32
CA THR A 687 -24.10 30.70 25.73
C THR A 687 -22.62 30.57 25.46
N GLU A 688 -22.02 29.46 25.89
CA GLU A 688 -20.58 29.21 25.67
C GLU A 688 -20.38 28.32 24.44
N ILE A 689 -21.28 27.35 24.20
CA ILE A 689 -21.20 26.41 23.09
C ILE A 689 -22.43 26.46 22.19
N LEU A 690 -22.19 26.57 20.89
CA LEU A 690 -23.15 26.34 19.82
C LEU A 690 -22.94 24.97 19.19
N LEU A 691 -23.85 24.05 19.49
CA LEU A 691 -23.86 22.70 18.94
C LEU A 691 -24.60 22.68 17.60
N VAL A 692 -23.95 22.17 16.57
CA VAL A 692 -24.49 21.94 15.22
C VAL A 692 -24.66 20.43 15.01
N PRO A 693 -25.87 19.88 15.17
CA PRO A 693 -26.10 18.46 14.93
C PRO A 693 -25.91 18.11 13.45
N ALA A 694 -25.04 17.17 13.15
CA ALA A 694 -24.80 16.72 11.78
C ALA A 694 -26.03 16.03 11.18
N CYS A 695 -26.20 16.07 9.85
CA CYS A 695 -27.34 15.46 9.15
C CYS A 695 -27.59 14.00 9.54
N PRO A 696 -26.57 13.11 9.61
CA PRO A 696 -26.79 11.73 10.03
C PRO A 696 -27.37 11.61 11.45
N ASN A 697 -26.95 12.45 12.39
CA ASN A 697 -27.45 12.41 13.76
C ASN A 697 -28.85 13.05 13.91
N ARG A 698 -29.26 13.89 12.95
CA ARG A 698 -30.63 14.41 12.83
C ARG A 698 -31.61 13.37 12.29
N VAL A 699 -31.13 12.38 11.55
CA VAL A 699 -31.92 11.29 10.97
C VAL A 699 -31.94 10.07 11.88
N PHE A 700 -30.77 9.63 12.34
CA PHE A 700 -30.59 8.41 13.12
C PHE A 700 -30.44 8.71 14.61
N ALA A 701 -31.25 8.07 15.44
CA ALA A 701 -31.19 8.15 16.89
C ALA A 701 -29.96 7.41 17.45
N SER A 702 -29.60 7.77 18.67
CA SER A 702 -28.67 6.96 19.48
C SER A 702 -29.23 5.56 19.69
N THR A 703 -28.33 4.56 19.67
CA THR A 703 -28.67 3.19 20.08
C THR A 703 -28.71 3.05 21.60
N VAL A 704 -28.11 3.99 22.34
CA VAL A 704 -28.16 4.07 23.80
C VAL A 704 -29.35 4.94 24.20
N LYS A 705 -30.19 4.45 25.13
CA LYS A 705 -31.29 5.25 25.67
C LYS A 705 -30.74 6.29 26.66
N LEU A 706 -30.79 7.55 26.27
CA LEU A 706 -30.33 8.69 27.08
C LEU A 706 -31.46 9.72 27.26
N PRO A 707 -31.49 10.46 28.39
CA PRO A 707 -32.55 11.42 28.69
C PRO A 707 -32.53 12.65 27.78
N LYS A 708 -31.38 12.95 27.18
CA LYS A 708 -31.14 14.06 26.25
C LYS A 708 -30.29 13.58 25.08
N TYR A 709 -30.17 14.44 24.07
CA TYR A 709 -29.26 14.22 22.95
C TYR A 709 -27.81 14.01 23.45
N PRO A 710 -27.09 12.93 23.05
CA PRO A 710 -25.80 12.57 23.65
C PRO A 710 -24.77 13.70 23.61
N SER A 711 -24.59 14.34 22.45
CA SER A 711 -23.62 15.44 22.27
C SER A 711 -23.91 16.63 23.17
N LYS A 712 -25.19 16.98 23.37
CA LYS A 712 -25.58 18.05 24.28
C LYS A 712 -25.35 17.64 25.74
N LEU A 713 -25.72 16.41 26.08
CA LEU A 713 -25.61 15.89 27.44
C LEU A 713 -24.16 15.84 27.94
N ILE A 714 -23.21 15.40 27.10
CA ILE A 714 -21.80 15.31 27.51
C ILE A 714 -21.19 16.70 27.75
N LEU A 715 -21.53 17.67 26.89
CA LEU A 715 -21.05 19.04 27.02
C LEU A 715 -21.64 19.73 28.26
N GLU A 716 -22.93 19.51 28.55
CA GLU A 716 -23.56 20.00 29.79
C GLU A 716 -22.93 19.34 31.04
N LYS A 717 -22.59 18.04 30.98
CA LYS A 717 -21.87 17.34 32.07
C LYS A 717 -20.48 17.93 32.33
N LEU A 718 -19.80 18.44 31.30
CA LEU A 718 -18.52 19.15 31.43
C LEU A 718 -18.67 20.59 31.94
N GLY A 719 -19.89 21.03 32.25
CA GLY A 719 -20.17 22.34 32.84
C GLY A 719 -20.47 23.45 31.83
N PHE A 720 -20.55 23.16 30.53
CA PHE A 720 -20.78 24.18 29.51
C PHE A 720 -22.27 24.49 29.31
N SER A 721 -22.59 25.76 29.07
CA SER A 721 -23.91 26.20 28.59
C SER A 721 -24.04 25.94 27.08
N VAL A 722 -24.92 24.99 26.69
CA VAL A 722 -25.04 24.50 25.30
C VAL A 722 -26.38 24.87 24.67
N LYS A 723 -26.32 25.55 23.51
CA LYS A 723 -27.48 25.76 22.63
C LYS A 723 -27.25 25.17 21.26
N TYR A 724 -28.35 24.89 20.56
CA TYR A 724 -28.30 24.60 19.14
C TYR A 724 -28.16 25.90 18.36
N LEU A 725 -27.65 25.84 17.13
CA LEU A 725 -27.64 26.99 16.24
C LEU A 725 -29.09 27.31 15.78
N PRO A 726 -29.51 28.59 15.68
CA PRO A 726 -30.81 28.94 15.11
C PRO A 726 -30.98 28.34 13.70
N ASN A 727 -32.20 27.93 13.35
CA ASN A 727 -32.49 27.29 12.06
C ASN A 727 -31.62 26.05 11.75
N SER A 728 -31.13 25.33 12.79
CA SER A 728 -30.26 24.15 12.61
C SER A 728 -30.82 23.08 11.66
N GLU A 729 -32.14 23.03 11.48
CA GLU A 729 -32.81 22.10 10.56
C GLU A 729 -32.49 22.40 9.09
N ASP A 730 -32.20 23.65 8.73
CA ASP A 730 -31.88 24.11 7.38
C ASP A 730 -30.36 24.29 7.12
N LEU A 731 -29.53 24.10 8.15
CA LEU A 731 -28.07 24.26 8.02
C LEU A 731 -27.39 22.92 7.71
N CYS A 732 -26.31 22.99 6.91
CA CYS A 732 -25.54 21.82 6.49
C CYS A 732 -24.08 22.21 6.27
N CYS A 733 -23.15 21.29 6.53
CA CYS A 733 -21.73 21.50 6.21
C CYS A 733 -21.43 21.50 4.70
N GLY A 734 -22.38 21.10 3.84
CA GLY A 734 -22.21 21.02 2.38
C GLY A 734 -21.82 19.63 1.85
N GLN A 735 -21.25 18.75 2.68
CA GLN A 735 -20.71 17.44 2.25
C GLN A 735 -21.71 16.55 1.50
N MET A 736 -22.99 16.55 1.94
CA MET A 736 -24.06 15.77 1.31
C MET A 736 -24.26 16.16 -0.16
N TYR A 737 -24.22 17.46 -0.45
CA TYR A 737 -24.46 18.01 -1.78
C TYR A 737 -23.22 17.87 -2.67
N HIS A 738 -22.01 18.03 -2.08
CA HIS A 738 -20.76 17.69 -2.73
C HIS A 738 -20.75 16.24 -3.25
N SER A 739 -21.15 15.28 -2.41
CA SER A 739 -21.17 13.86 -2.76
C SER A 739 -22.21 13.51 -3.85
N LYS A 740 -23.20 14.38 -4.03
CA LYS A 740 -24.28 14.28 -5.04
C LYS A 740 -24.02 15.16 -6.28
N CYS A 741 -22.87 15.81 -6.38
CA CYS A 741 -22.52 16.75 -7.45
C CYS A 741 -23.53 17.90 -7.62
N ASN A 742 -24.08 18.40 -6.51
CA ASN A 742 -24.93 19.60 -6.47
C ASN A 742 -24.12 20.77 -5.88
N HIS A 743 -23.34 21.43 -6.74
CA HIS A 743 -22.41 22.50 -6.36
C HIS A 743 -23.15 23.76 -5.91
N VAL A 744 -24.29 24.08 -6.53
CA VAL A 744 -25.10 25.26 -6.19
C VAL A 744 -25.66 25.15 -4.77
N GLU A 745 -26.27 24.02 -4.41
CA GLU A 745 -26.79 23.83 -3.06
C GLU A 745 -25.66 23.63 -2.04
N GLN A 746 -24.55 23.00 -2.44
CA GLN A 746 -23.36 22.90 -1.59
C GLN A 746 -22.87 24.28 -1.16
N GLU A 747 -22.62 25.19 -2.10
CA GLU A 747 -22.10 26.54 -1.83
C GLU A 747 -23.09 27.32 -0.96
N LYS A 748 -24.37 27.30 -1.31
CA LYS A 748 -25.44 27.94 -0.52
C LYS A 748 -25.45 27.46 0.93
N MET A 749 -25.33 26.16 1.18
CA MET A 749 -25.30 25.62 2.54
C MET A 749 -24.06 26.03 3.32
N VAL A 750 -22.88 25.99 2.68
CA VAL A 750 -21.61 26.42 3.30
C VAL A 750 -21.70 27.89 3.70
N THR A 751 -22.15 28.76 2.80
CA THR A 751 -22.32 30.19 3.07
C THR A 751 -23.32 30.44 4.19
N ASN A 752 -24.48 29.80 4.17
CA ASN A 752 -25.49 29.96 5.22
C ASN A 752 -24.96 29.54 6.60
N LEU A 753 -24.22 28.44 6.66
CA LEU A 753 -23.61 27.97 7.90
C LEU A 753 -22.51 28.93 8.39
N GLN A 754 -21.63 29.40 7.50
CA GLN A 754 -20.59 30.38 7.85
C GLN A 754 -21.19 31.69 8.39
N SER A 755 -22.20 32.24 7.71
CA SER A 755 -22.89 33.46 8.16
C SER A 755 -23.50 33.27 9.55
N SER A 756 -24.21 32.15 9.77
CA SER A 756 -24.83 31.84 11.07
C SER A 756 -23.81 31.69 12.22
N LEU A 757 -22.56 31.34 11.91
CA LEU A 757 -21.49 31.19 12.90
C LEU A 757 -20.76 32.50 13.18
N SER A 758 -20.59 33.36 12.16
CA SER A 758 -19.88 34.65 12.30
C SER A 758 -20.55 35.63 13.28
N GLU A 759 -21.84 35.45 13.53
CA GLU A 759 -22.64 36.28 14.43
C GLU A 759 -22.54 35.85 15.90
N ALA A 760 -21.83 34.76 16.21
CA ALA A 760 -21.80 34.16 17.53
C ALA A 760 -20.46 34.35 18.28
N GLN A 761 -20.52 34.86 19.52
CA GLN A 761 -19.38 34.89 20.46
C GLN A 761 -19.17 33.55 21.19
N ALA A 762 -19.55 32.42 20.59
CA ALA A 762 -19.56 31.10 21.23
C ALA A 762 -18.72 30.08 20.44
N ILE A 763 -18.23 29.05 21.14
CA ILE A 763 -17.49 27.95 20.52
C ILE A 763 -18.47 27.07 19.73
N ALA A 764 -18.25 26.94 18.43
CA ALA A 764 -19.11 26.15 17.56
C ALA A 764 -18.59 24.72 17.40
N ILE A 765 -19.42 23.73 17.72
CA ILE A 765 -19.08 22.30 17.73
C ILE A 765 -20.01 21.51 16.82
N ILE A 766 -19.46 20.59 16.03
CA ILE A 766 -20.21 19.64 15.20
C ILE A 766 -19.89 18.20 15.61
N ASP A 767 -20.89 17.32 15.55
CA ASP A 767 -20.84 16.00 16.19
C ASP A 767 -20.75 14.81 15.24
N ASN A 768 -20.10 15.02 14.10
CA ASN A 768 -19.80 13.95 13.15
C ASN A 768 -18.50 14.26 12.41
N SER A 769 -17.57 13.30 12.42
CA SER A 769 -16.22 13.45 11.86
C SER A 769 -16.18 13.79 10.37
N SER A 770 -17.15 13.30 9.60
CA SER A 770 -17.22 13.59 8.16
C SER A 770 -17.64 15.04 7.89
N CYS A 771 -18.61 15.54 8.65
CA CYS A 771 -19.04 16.93 8.55
C CYS A 771 -17.99 17.91 9.08
N SER A 772 -17.30 17.56 10.17
CA SER A 772 -16.20 18.38 10.71
C SER A 772 -15.02 18.46 9.73
N GLY A 773 -14.60 17.33 9.15
CA GLY A 773 -13.53 17.29 8.16
C GLY A 773 -13.86 18.13 6.93
N PHE A 774 -15.07 17.98 6.38
CA PHE A 774 -15.51 18.78 5.24
C PHE A 774 -15.63 20.28 5.58
N ALA A 775 -16.17 20.62 6.75
CA ALA A 775 -16.25 22.00 7.21
C ALA A 775 -14.85 22.64 7.33
N LYS A 776 -13.86 21.90 7.84
CA LYS A 776 -12.46 22.33 7.92
C LYS A 776 -11.87 22.60 6.52
N ASP A 777 -12.09 21.71 5.57
CA ASP A 777 -11.63 21.87 4.18
C ASP A 777 -12.30 23.08 3.49
N ALA A 778 -13.54 23.40 3.87
CA ALA A 778 -14.27 24.57 3.39
C ALA A 778 -13.98 25.86 4.19
N GLY A 779 -13.01 25.85 5.12
CA GLY A 779 -12.63 27.02 5.92
C GLY A 779 -13.69 27.47 6.93
N ILE A 780 -14.63 26.60 7.31
CA ILE A 780 -15.66 26.90 8.32
C ILE A 780 -15.07 26.66 9.71
N ASN A 781 -15.18 27.64 10.61
CA ASN A 781 -14.71 27.52 11.98
C ASN A 781 -15.67 26.65 12.83
N LEU A 782 -15.52 25.32 12.70
CA LEU A 782 -16.25 24.32 13.48
C LEU A 782 -15.27 23.32 14.11
N ILE A 783 -15.45 23.08 15.41
CA ILE A 783 -14.65 22.11 16.15
C ILE A 783 -15.35 20.75 16.12
N ASP A 784 -14.60 19.69 15.82
CA ASP A 784 -15.09 18.32 15.97
C ASP A 784 -15.31 18.00 17.45
N ILE A 785 -16.51 17.53 17.81
CA ILE A 785 -16.83 17.22 19.20
C ILE A 785 -15.84 16.23 19.84
N ASN A 786 -15.35 15.24 19.08
CA ASN A 786 -14.45 14.23 19.62
C ASN A 786 -13.10 14.87 19.97
N LYS A 787 -12.59 15.76 19.11
CA LYS A 787 -11.38 16.54 19.39
C LYS A 787 -11.57 17.41 20.63
N PHE A 788 -12.69 18.14 20.69
CA PHE A 788 -13.00 19.00 21.84
C PHE A 788 -13.03 18.22 23.15
N LEU A 789 -13.63 17.02 23.15
CA LEU A 789 -13.68 16.16 24.34
C LEU A 789 -12.29 15.67 24.76
N VAL A 790 -11.41 15.32 23.82
CA VAL A 790 -10.03 14.93 24.16
C VAL A 790 -9.28 16.07 24.88
N GLU A 791 -9.54 17.31 24.49
CA GLU A 791 -8.84 18.50 25.00
C GLU A 791 -9.41 19.02 26.34
N ASN A 792 -10.70 18.80 26.61
CA ASN A 792 -11.39 19.45 27.74
C ASN A 792 -11.89 18.50 28.82
N LEU A 793 -11.80 17.19 28.62
CA LEU A 793 -12.34 16.20 29.56
C LEU A 793 -11.33 15.89 30.67
N ASP A 794 -11.78 15.99 31.93
CA ASP A 794 -10.99 15.58 33.09
C ASP A 794 -10.86 14.06 33.12
N ARG A 795 -9.65 13.57 32.83
CA ARG A 795 -9.33 12.15 32.75
C ARG A 795 -9.59 11.41 34.06
N ASN A 796 -9.59 12.11 35.20
CA ASN A 796 -9.86 11.51 36.51
C ASN A 796 -11.33 11.15 36.72
N GLN A 797 -12.24 11.63 35.88
CA GLN A 797 -13.68 11.33 35.96
C GLN A 797 -14.07 10.11 35.11
N ILE A 798 -13.14 9.57 34.32
CA ILE A 798 -13.38 8.38 33.51
C ILE A 798 -13.19 7.13 34.39
N ARG A 799 -14.13 6.20 34.29
CA ARG A 799 -14.03 4.87 34.88
C ARG A 799 -13.99 3.80 33.81
N LYS A 800 -13.13 2.82 34.05
CA LYS A 800 -13.04 1.63 33.23
C LYS A 800 -14.29 0.78 33.46
N LYS A 801 -15.05 0.52 32.39
CA LYS A 801 -16.31 -0.24 32.44
C LYS A 801 -16.35 -1.45 31.51
N TYR A 802 -15.41 -1.55 30.58
CA TYR A 802 -15.37 -2.60 29.57
C TYR A 802 -14.05 -3.36 29.67
N GLY A 803 -14.07 -4.65 29.37
CA GLY A 803 -12.90 -5.46 29.11
C GLY A 803 -12.29 -5.09 27.76
N LYS A 804 -12.95 -5.49 26.65
CA LYS A 804 -12.43 -5.25 25.28
C LYS A 804 -13.38 -4.42 24.44
N ILE A 805 -12.85 -3.39 23.79
CA ILE A 805 -13.61 -2.58 22.82
C ILE A 805 -12.89 -2.49 21.48
N ALA A 806 -13.64 -2.48 20.39
CA ALA A 806 -13.10 -2.25 19.06
C ALA A 806 -13.12 -0.75 18.70
N LEU A 807 -12.09 -0.24 18.03
CA LEU A 807 -12.04 1.13 17.50
C LEU A 807 -11.95 1.11 15.97
N HIS A 808 -12.90 1.78 15.31
CA HIS A 808 -12.79 2.15 13.90
C HIS A 808 -12.52 3.65 13.75
N ILE A 809 -11.30 3.97 13.29
CA ILE A 809 -10.93 5.30 12.84
C ILE A 809 -11.47 5.49 11.43
N ASP A 810 -12.50 6.33 11.27
CA ASP A 810 -13.11 6.56 9.96
C ASP A 810 -12.22 7.41 9.04
N CYS A 811 -12.55 7.40 7.75
CA CYS A 811 -11.75 8.04 6.72
C CYS A 811 -11.61 9.57 6.88
N SER A 812 -12.53 10.24 7.56
CA SER A 812 -12.41 11.68 7.80
C SER A 812 -11.43 11.94 8.94
N SER A 813 -11.59 11.23 10.06
CA SER A 813 -10.66 11.32 11.19
C SER A 813 -9.23 10.94 10.80
N ALA A 814 -9.07 9.90 9.97
CA ALA A 814 -7.75 9.49 9.47
C ALA A 814 -7.05 10.58 8.63
N LYS A 815 -7.80 11.41 7.88
CA LYS A 815 -7.25 12.49 7.06
C LYS A 815 -6.96 13.77 7.83
N HIS A 816 -7.83 14.15 8.77
CA HIS A 816 -7.84 15.51 9.32
C HIS A 816 -7.57 15.59 10.83
N SER A 817 -7.58 14.48 11.57
CA SER A 817 -7.80 14.57 13.03
C SER A 817 -7.35 13.38 13.89
N TYR A 818 -6.54 12.41 13.42
CA TYR A 818 -6.11 11.32 14.33
C TYR A 818 -5.20 11.88 15.45
N ASN A 819 -5.75 11.95 16.66
CA ASN A 819 -5.08 12.40 17.87
C ASN A 819 -4.79 11.17 18.74
N THR A 820 -3.56 11.02 19.23
CA THR A 820 -3.18 9.93 20.15
C THR A 820 -4.05 9.93 21.41
N GLY A 821 -4.54 11.11 21.83
CA GLY A 821 -5.47 11.27 22.94
C GLY A 821 -6.78 10.48 22.81
N TYR A 822 -7.23 10.11 21.60
CA TYR A 822 -8.38 9.20 21.46
C TYR A 822 -8.09 7.83 22.05
N LEU A 823 -6.93 7.25 21.74
CA LEU A 823 -6.54 5.94 22.27
C LEU A 823 -6.34 5.99 23.78
N GLU A 824 -5.70 7.03 24.28
CA GLU A 824 -5.48 7.23 25.71
C GLU A 824 -6.81 7.24 26.48
N ILE A 825 -7.81 7.97 25.98
CA ILE A 825 -9.14 8.01 26.60
C ILE A 825 -9.86 6.66 26.51
N LEU A 826 -9.75 5.95 25.38
CA LEU A 826 -10.35 4.62 25.23
C LEU A 826 -9.74 3.59 26.20
N GLN A 827 -8.43 3.71 26.48
CA GLN A 827 -7.73 2.90 27.48
C GLN A 827 -8.14 3.24 28.93
N LEU A 828 -8.69 4.42 29.19
CA LEU A 828 -9.32 4.73 30.48
C LEU A 828 -10.73 4.12 30.59
N CYS A 829 -11.39 3.89 29.46
CA CYS A 829 -12.73 3.28 29.40
C CYS A 829 -12.71 1.74 29.40
N SER A 830 -11.60 1.12 28.95
CA SER A 830 -11.50 -0.32 28.72
C SER A 830 -10.16 -0.93 29.13
N GLU A 831 -10.11 -2.25 29.37
CA GLU A 831 -8.84 -2.96 29.59
C GLU A 831 -8.00 -3.06 28.31
N GLU A 832 -8.66 -3.28 27.16
CA GLU A 832 -8.01 -3.47 25.87
C GLU A 832 -8.78 -2.80 24.74
N VAL A 833 -8.05 -2.15 23.82
CA VAL A 833 -8.60 -1.52 22.62
C VAL A 833 -8.08 -2.26 21.39
N ILE A 834 -8.99 -2.87 20.64
CA ILE A 834 -8.71 -3.57 19.39
C ILE A 834 -8.91 -2.62 18.22
N ILE A 835 -7.92 -2.43 17.36
CA ILE A 835 -8.06 -1.70 16.09
C ILE A 835 -8.06 -2.71 14.95
N PRO A 836 -9.21 -2.98 14.31
CA PRO A 836 -9.29 -3.97 13.25
C PRO A 836 -8.35 -3.66 12.08
N GLU A 837 -7.59 -4.67 11.68
CA GLU A 837 -6.61 -4.65 10.61
C GLU A 837 -7.28 -4.64 9.24
N GLY A 838 -6.66 -3.91 8.30
CA GLY A 838 -7.16 -3.78 6.93
C GLY A 838 -8.46 -2.96 6.78
N ILE A 839 -9.03 -2.40 7.85
CA ILE A 839 -10.28 -1.63 7.82
C ILE A 839 -9.98 -0.13 7.90
N LYS A 840 -9.51 0.43 6.79
CA LYS A 840 -9.12 1.85 6.66
C LYS A 840 -10.29 2.78 6.27
N CYS A 841 -11.37 2.21 5.74
CA CYS A 841 -12.61 2.90 5.41
C CYS A 841 -13.77 1.93 5.66
N CYS A 842 -14.90 2.41 6.19
CA CYS A 842 -16.08 1.54 6.38
C CYS A 842 -16.80 1.22 5.06
N GLY A 843 -16.55 1.96 3.96
CA GLY A 843 -17.22 1.76 2.67
C GLY A 843 -18.67 2.26 2.61
N PHE A 844 -19.19 2.84 3.71
CA PHE A 844 -20.58 3.28 3.80
C PHE A 844 -20.85 4.63 3.11
N ALA A 845 -19.89 5.57 3.17
CA ALA A 845 -19.85 6.85 2.46
C ALA A 845 -21.23 7.51 2.22
N GLY A 846 -21.81 8.10 3.27
CA GLY A 846 -23.12 8.74 3.21
C GLY A 846 -24.25 7.71 3.19
N ASP A 847 -24.93 7.58 2.06
CA ASP A 847 -26.01 6.61 1.82
C ASP A 847 -25.59 5.42 0.94
N LYS A 848 -24.32 5.37 0.50
CA LYS A 848 -23.80 4.26 -0.32
C LYS A 848 -23.95 2.90 0.36
N GLY A 849 -23.82 2.80 1.68
CA GLY A 849 -24.05 1.55 2.41
C GLY A 849 -25.46 0.96 2.21
N PHE A 850 -26.43 1.77 1.80
CA PHE A 850 -27.79 1.33 1.48
C PHE A 850 -28.04 1.07 -0.02
N LYS A 851 -27.26 1.72 -0.91
CA LYS A 851 -27.45 1.68 -2.37
C LYS A 851 -26.42 0.81 -3.11
N VAL A 852 -25.24 0.63 -2.52
CA VAL A 852 -24.14 -0.21 -3.00
C VAL A 852 -23.63 -1.02 -1.79
N PRO A 853 -24.51 -1.82 -1.16
CA PRO A 853 -24.19 -2.58 0.06
C PRO A 853 -22.96 -3.50 -0.11
N GLU A 854 -22.71 -3.99 -1.31
CA GLU A 854 -21.56 -4.83 -1.64
C GLU A 854 -20.21 -4.11 -1.41
N LEU A 855 -20.17 -2.77 -1.50
CA LEU A 855 -18.97 -1.98 -1.21
C LEU A 855 -18.67 -1.96 0.29
N ASN A 856 -19.71 -1.83 1.12
CA ASN A 856 -19.61 -1.91 2.57
C ASN A 856 -19.18 -3.32 3.00
N ALA A 857 -19.79 -4.36 2.40
CA ALA A 857 -19.45 -5.75 2.65
C ALA A 857 -17.99 -6.08 2.25
N SER A 858 -17.54 -5.59 1.09
CA SER A 858 -16.14 -5.73 0.66
C SER A 858 -15.18 -5.17 1.71
N SER A 859 -15.41 -3.93 2.15
CA SER A 859 -14.51 -3.26 3.09
C SER A 859 -14.47 -3.91 4.48
N LEU A 860 -15.59 -4.51 4.93
CA LEU A 860 -15.77 -5.05 6.30
C LEU A 860 -15.77 -6.59 6.37
N SER A 861 -15.37 -7.27 5.30
CA SER A 861 -15.45 -8.74 5.14
C SER A 861 -14.81 -9.58 6.25
N HIS A 862 -13.76 -9.10 6.93
CA HIS A 862 -13.12 -9.79 8.07
C HIS A 862 -13.35 -9.12 9.41
N LEU A 863 -14.25 -8.13 9.48
CA LEU A 863 -14.45 -7.39 10.72
C LEU A 863 -14.90 -8.30 11.85
N SER A 864 -15.92 -9.12 11.61
CA SER A 864 -16.54 -10.00 12.62
C SER A 864 -15.53 -10.91 13.32
N GLN A 865 -14.59 -11.49 12.58
CA GLN A 865 -13.57 -12.37 13.14
C GLN A 865 -12.61 -11.63 14.09
N GLN A 866 -12.31 -10.36 13.80
CA GLN A 866 -11.37 -9.56 14.58
C GLN A 866 -11.98 -8.93 15.82
N VAL A 867 -13.31 -8.81 15.89
CA VAL A 867 -14.01 -8.13 16.98
C VAL A 867 -14.96 -9.06 17.74
N ALA A 868 -14.92 -10.37 17.49
CA ALA A 868 -15.80 -11.36 18.11
C ALA A 868 -15.75 -11.32 19.65
N ASP A 869 -14.56 -11.06 20.22
CA ASP A 869 -14.33 -11.00 21.66
C ASP A 869 -14.50 -9.58 22.26
N CYS A 870 -14.91 -8.59 21.44
CA CYS A 870 -15.17 -7.23 21.91
C CYS A 870 -16.61 -7.09 22.40
N GLU A 871 -16.82 -6.38 23.50
CA GLU A 871 -18.16 -6.11 24.04
C GLU A 871 -18.94 -5.13 23.17
N LEU A 872 -18.22 -4.15 22.59
CA LEU A 872 -18.76 -3.17 21.65
C LEU A 872 -17.66 -2.59 20.77
N GLY A 873 -18.08 -1.88 19.73
CA GLY A 873 -17.22 -1.07 18.88
C GLY A 873 -17.47 0.43 19.03
N VAL A 874 -16.48 1.24 18.66
CA VAL A 874 -16.50 2.69 18.76
C VAL A 874 -16.06 3.30 17.43
N THR A 875 -16.75 4.34 16.97
CA THR A 875 -16.34 5.15 15.81
C THR A 875 -16.85 6.58 15.93
N PHE A 876 -16.27 7.49 15.16
CA PHE A 876 -16.59 8.93 15.19
C PHE A 876 -17.66 9.33 14.16
N ASN A 877 -18.18 8.37 13.39
CA ASN A 877 -19.13 8.59 12.31
C ASN A 877 -20.40 7.74 12.43
N ARG A 878 -21.57 8.39 12.47
CA ARG A 878 -22.88 7.72 12.61
C ARG A 878 -23.20 6.74 11.49
N SER A 879 -22.88 7.04 10.24
CA SER A 879 -23.13 6.12 9.12
C SER A 879 -22.22 4.89 9.19
N CYS A 880 -20.94 5.07 9.56
CA CYS A 880 -20.06 3.92 9.77
C CYS A 880 -20.56 3.01 10.90
N GLN A 881 -21.17 3.53 11.98
CA GLN A 881 -21.73 2.68 13.05
C GLN A 881 -22.72 1.64 12.52
N ILE A 882 -23.56 2.02 11.53
CA ILE A 882 -24.57 1.13 10.97
C ILE A 882 -23.90 -0.06 10.28
N GLY A 883 -22.99 0.22 9.33
CA GLY A 883 -22.28 -0.80 8.57
C GLY A 883 -21.33 -1.64 9.43
N LEU A 884 -20.60 -1.02 10.35
CA LEU A 884 -19.70 -1.70 11.29
C LEU A 884 -20.48 -2.64 12.21
N SER A 885 -21.64 -2.21 12.73
CA SER A 885 -22.48 -3.09 13.55
C SER A 885 -22.99 -4.29 12.74
N HIS A 886 -23.44 -4.04 11.50
CA HIS A 886 -23.98 -5.08 10.64
C HIS A 886 -22.94 -6.17 10.32
N HIS A 887 -21.73 -5.75 9.91
CA HIS A 887 -20.68 -6.67 9.47
C HIS A 887 -19.81 -7.19 10.62
N GLY A 888 -19.67 -6.43 11.71
CA GLY A 888 -18.90 -6.82 12.89
C GLY A 888 -19.66 -7.72 13.86
N LYS A 889 -20.99 -7.81 13.75
CA LYS A 889 -21.86 -8.62 14.62
C LYS A 889 -21.82 -8.23 16.10
N ILE A 890 -21.28 -7.05 16.40
CA ILE A 890 -21.30 -6.39 17.71
C ILE A 890 -21.86 -4.97 17.53
N GLN A 891 -22.35 -4.36 18.60
CA GLN A 891 -22.86 -2.99 18.53
C GLN A 891 -21.71 -1.99 18.40
N TYR A 892 -21.75 -1.13 17.38
CA TYR A 892 -20.89 0.05 17.31
C TYR A 892 -21.64 1.30 17.78
N ILE A 893 -21.02 2.05 18.70
CA ILE A 893 -21.53 3.31 19.25
C ILE A 893 -20.59 4.48 18.91
N SER A 894 -21.04 5.71 19.17
CA SER A 894 -20.18 6.89 19.08
C SER A 894 -19.22 6.98 20.26
N PHE A 895 -18.09 7.65 20.03
CA PHE A 895 -17.14 8.01 21.10
C PHE A 895 -17.82 8.82 22.21
N VAL A 896 -18.75 9.71 21.86
CA VAL A 896 -19.58 10.46 22.83
C VAL A 896 -20.43 9.53 23.71
N GLU A 897 -21.13 8.57 23.11
CA GLU A 897 -21.97 7.61 23.85
C GLU A 897 -21.13 6.73 24.79
N LEU A 898 -19.94 6.31 24.35
CA LEU A 898 -19.01 5.57 25.21
C LEU A 898 -18.61 6.41 26.43
N LEU A 899 -18.20 7.65 26.22
CA LEU A 899 -17.75 8.52 27.30
C LEU A 899 -18.86 8.81 28.31
N LEU A 900 -20.08 9.05 27.85
CA LEU A 900 -21.23 9.22 28.74
C LEU A 900 -21.46 8.00 29.65
N ASN A 901 -21.16 6.79 29.15
CA ASN A 901 -21.25 5.58 29.96
C ASN A 901 -20.10 5.50 30.98
N CYS A 902 -18.90 5.97 30.66
CA CYS A 902 -17.71 5.87 31.51
C CYS A 902 -17.50 7.04 32.47
N LEU A 903 -18.14 8.19 32.23
CA LEU A 903 -18.09 9.36 33.10
C LEU A 903 -18.94 9.16 34.36
N GLU A 904 -18.38 9.50 35.51
CA GLU A 904 -19.13 9.58 36.78
C GLU A 904 -20.18 10.70 36.80
#